data_AF-A0A8I0GL30-F1
#
_entry.id   AF-A0A8I0GL30-F1
#
_cell.length_a   1.000
_cell.length_b   1.000
_cell.length_c   1.000
_cell.angle_alpha   90.00
_cell.angle_beta   90.00
_cell.angle_gamma   90.00
#
_symmetry.space_group_name_H-M   'P 1'
#
loop_
_entity.id
_entity.type
_entity.pdbx_description
1 polymer ?
#
loop_
_entity_poly.entity_id
_entity_poly.type
_entity_poly.pdbx_seq_one_letter_code
_entity_poly.pdbx_strand_id
1 'polypeptide(L)'
;MIYGDPGSVIALNLPAGNGAYQLSVPPGLIIARRMATQAFEPAAARWRFDSPAPFVMSSGDALPARVQLTTVGPGTATAAGMALDRSSFLQSRPVGLDFGSDADPERTQTPPRLRLSFRGVVPRADGALLVYMVGWGIGSIALVTRYGSDQLECTIGRGDRTEGGFFSTMARKPGVEQLLEVEWIDHAFGPGGSIVFFIDGKPAGGPFRTKIKPRITPEMDFSVNAALGNTRQAVDGLVVREIRIGVDKPVTRHSYRPVASGTVPGDALPDLVVDARAVNVAQPPRTLAWRAPDGAVSTLDITVGPIDVAAGQPYKAVLVDWSSGVGVPHPDQLVMTKLAAQNCRFEDAWLGSAQPAWTECLPQGPVPVINGIAYYCEAIRSGDYVQFQFGYDWDASVMPANPFGDPSGRNAYMIPHKWLIYDRADRLLATVETPDGGPLNGTDKMALYGGPSDGRGCAMTDATHRWYPHGTVRSGIIWRSRDPGSHEQAGIRRAVPLFDMSVPFGCHLDYSVNGFDLRVFSGGAGNEGQANGFGNVRVIPWKQSDYRTMVARAGRTRDPFTALYSANSMAANAALWLEYTPFNIQGRSPATGPGGMRDDRQIIPEPVAWHIDQPQGLRPHDGTPWRLIALDYLTGYVSDAVHAFEKGRNVPLFKGNARRSIALRNHYYGPGNLALPPGQAWYQQGGRVSGWLRGVNPLRVAAPYGGDVPERPYFGTFQVDKLHGHQFPGWGSLLFRTPEFAFLGHRFWDQNRLYSNDIIGDPWLDLWSSREGAWAFVHAALAWKTASAGSQRLYSRAEVLDFVTFDFEQFHDRHYASDPGFLHPPTNLMRNGQVDIGLAVYAAAAHFGIVGKDDRRLTQHEFSIGYWLSALAAGEKMGFNAALRHVSRKSGAVLDWLIAMHRKRVVGRLNEGAHLPPIDGSNYLLGLWTADHIAAAGGEVAHLPRSYAELETLWGRTPSWDRYVSDQGSTSRDGQAMDQLIAAPSLLRYLLGQSGEDLIAAQAVANRWREEKKAEELQKGERAGEGWFVYLQSSNNPAKAVQS
;
A
#
# COMPACT_ATOMS: atom_id res chain seq x y z
N MET A 1 -0.45 -4.41 -32.70
CA MET A 1 -1.44 -5.44 -33.04
C MET A 1 -2.26 -5.77 -31.80
N ILE A 2 -3.54 -6.07 -31.95
CA ILE A 2 -4.43 -6.56 -30.90
C ILE A 2 -5.20 -7.80 -31.38
N TYR A 3 -5.68 -8.59 -30.44
CA TYR A 3 -6.38 -9.86 -30.66
C TYR A 3 -7.69 -9.90 -29.87
N GLY A 4 -8.57 -10.86 -30.13
CA GLY A 4 -9.76 -11.07 -29.29
C GLY A 4 -10.74 -12.06 -29.89
N ASP A 5 -11.42 -12.81 -29.04
CA ASP A 5 -12.20 -13.96 -29.50
C ASP A 5 -13.47 -13.54 -30.27
N PRO A 6 -13.91 -14.33 -31.27
CA PRO A 6 -15.24 -14.21 -31.85
C PRO A 6 -16.33 -14.21 -30.75
N GLY A 7 -17.42 -13.48 -30.95
CA GLY A 7 -18.51 -13.37 -29.97
C GLY A 7 -18.26 -12.41 -28.81
N SER A 8 -17.11 -11.70 -28.79
CA SER A 8 -16.72 -10.80 -27.69
C SER A 8 -16.71 -9.32 -28.08
N VAL A 9 -16.44 -8.46 -27.09
CA VAL A 9 -16.10 -7.04 -27.33
C VAL A 9 -14.62 -6.85 -27.05
N ILE A 10 -13.89 -6.36 -28.04
CA ILE A 10 -12.43 -6.25 -27.99
C ILE A 10 -12.06 -4.79 -27.75
N ALA A 11 -11.54 -4.48 -26.56
CA ALA A 11 -11.07 -3.13 -26.25
C ALA A 11 -9.84 -2.76 -27.09
N LEU A 12 -9.86 -1.60 -27.74
CA LEU A 12 -8.71 -1.11 -28.51
C LEU A 12 -7.68 -0.41 -27.61
N ASN A 13 -8.12 0.20 -26.50
CA ASN A 13 -7.30 0.99 -25.58
C ASN A 13 -6.42 2.03 -26.31
N LEU A 14 -7.00 2.75 -27.27
CA LEU A 14 -6.26 3.80 -27.98
C LEU A 14 -5.97 4.97 -27.02
N PRO A 15 -4.79 5.62 -27.11
CA PRO A 15 -4.50 6.80 -26.29
C PRO A 15 -5.51 7.93 -26.54
N ALA A 16 -5.90 8.62 -25.48
CA ALA A 16 -6.71 9.83 -25.61
C ALA A 16 -5.92 10.91 -26.38
N GLY A 17 -6.65 11.71 -27.16
CA GLY A 17 -6.09 12.80 -27.94
C GLY A 17 -6.90 14.09 -27.78
N ASN A 18 -6.31 15.21 -28.21
CA ASN A 18 -7.00 16.51 -28.21
C ASN A 18 -7.47 16.87 -29.62
N GLY A 19 -8.68 17.41 -29.73
CA GLY A 19 -9.25 17.84 -31.01
C GLY A 19 -9.91 16.72 -31.82
N ALA A 20 -10.06 16.94 -33.12
CA ALA A 20 -10.78 16.07 -34.03
C ALA A 20 -9.82 15.13 -34.79
N TYR A 21 -10.06 13.82 -34.67
CA TYR A 21 -9.28 12.78 -35.32
C TYR A 21 -10.03 12.20 -36.50
N GLN A 22 -9.34 11.91 -37.59
CA GLN A 22 -9.94 11.23 -38.74
C GLN A 22 -9.72 9.72 -38.63
N LEU A 23 -10.78 8.96 -38.37
CA LEU A 23 -10.78 7.50 -38.27
C LEU A 23 -11.04 6.86 -39.65
N SER A 24 -10.26 5.86 -40.01
CA SER A 24 -10.45 5.01 -41.18
C SER A 24 -10.62 3.57 -40.74
N VAL A 25 -11.85 3.07 -40.82
CA VAL A 25 -12.24 1.71 -40.46
C VAL A 25 -12.21 0.83 -41.72
N PRO A 26 -11.43 -0.28 -41.72
CA PRO A 26 -11.39 -1.18 -42.87
C PRO A 26 -12.72 -1.93 -43.03
N PRO A 27 -13.11 -2.32 -44.26
CA PRO A 27 -14.31 -3.10 -44.51
C PRO A 27 -14.35 -4.35 -43.61
N GLY A 28 -15.53 -4.72 -43.12
CA GLY A 28 -15.78 -5.92 -42.31
C GLY A 28 -15.22 -5.91 -40.88
N LEU A 29 -14.66 -4.79 -40.42
CA LEU A 29 -14.38 -4.55 -39.00
C LEU A 29 -15.51 -3.69 -38.42
N ILE A 30 -16.16 -4.14 -37.34
CA ILE A 30 -17.24 -3.40 -36.68
C ILE A 30 -16.65 -2.66 -35.49
N ILE A 31 -16.47 -1.34 -35.61
CA ILE A 31 -16.06 -0.49 -34.49
C ILE A 31 -17.29 0.06 -33.78
N ALA A 32 -17.24 0.11 -32.45
CA ALA A 32 -18.24 0.76 -31.63
C ALA A 32 -17.56 1.63 -30.57
N ARG A 33 -18.29 2.63 -30.07
CA ARG A 33 -17.93 3.36 -28.85
C ARG A 33 -18.62 2.72 -27.66
N ARG A 34 -17.84 2.30 -26.67
CA ARG A 34 -18.33 1.84 -25.37
C ARG A 34 -18.82 3.05 -24.57
N MET A 35 -20.02 2.96 -24.03
CA MET A 35 -20.57 3.95 -23.10
C MET A 35 -20.90 3.25 -21.79
N ALA A 36 -20.29 3.71 -20.70
CA ALA A 36 -20.56 3.23 -19.36
C ALA A 36 -21.63 4.10 -18.69
N THR A 37 -22.61 3.46 -18.05
CA THR A 37 -23.62 4.11 -17.22
C THR A 37 -23.66 3.43 -15.87
N GLN A 38 -23.58 4.19 -14.78
CA GLN A 38 -23.80 3.63 -13.45
C GLN A 38 -25.29 3.35 -13.26
N ALA A 39 -25.58 2.18 -12.73
CA ALA A 39 -26.89 1.76 -12.28
C ALA A 39 -26.75 1.11 -10.89
N PHE A 40 -27.88 0.83 -10.25
CA PHE A 40 -27.90 0.08 -9.00
C PHE A 40 -28.78 -1.16 -9.17
N GLU A 41 -28.32 -2.30 -8.66
CA GLU A 41 -29.05 -3.56 -8.69
C GLU A 41 -29.32 -4.09 -7.28
N PRO A 42 -30.55 -4.55 -6.97
CA PRO A 42 -30.87 -5.13 -5.68
C PRO A 42 -30.08 -6.42 -5.41
N ALA A 43 -29.40 -6.46 -4.27
CA ALA A 43 -28.74 -7.64 -3.70
C ALA A 43 -29.36 -7.98 -2.34
N ALA A 44 -29.24 -9.23 -1.90
CA ALA A 44 -29.73 -9.63 -0.58
C ALA A 44 -28.84 -10.65 0.11
N ALA A 45 -28.82 -10.61 1.44
CA ALA A 45 -28.25 -11.65 2.28
C ALA A 45 -29.30 -12.14 3.28
N ARG A 46 -29.32 -13.45 3.51
CA ARG A 46 -30.31 -14.14 4.34
C ARG A 46 -29.66 -15.11 5.31
N TRP A 47 -30.21 -15.20 6.52
CA TRP A 47 -29.90 -16.17 7.56
C TRP A 47 -31.15 -16.98 7.83
N ARG A 48 -31.08 -18.31 7.66
CA ARG A 48 -32.24 -19.19 7.79
C ARG A 48 -32.01 -20.26 8.84
N PHE A 49 -32.89 -20.33 9.83
CA PHE A 49 -32.92 -21.39 10.83
C PHE A 49 -33.78 -22.56 10.34
N ASP A 50 -33.30 -23.23 9.29
CA ASP A 50 -34.00 -24.38 8.69
C ASP A 50 -33.74 -25.71 9.44
N SER A 51 -32.75 -25.74 10.34
CA SER A 51 -32.41 -26.91 11.17
C SER A 51 -31.96 -26.49 12.58
N PRO A 52 -32.04 -27.38 13.59
CA PRO A 52 -31.64 -27.06 14.96
C PRO A 52 -30.13 -26.79 15.06
N ALA A 53 -29.74 -25.53 15.07
CA ALA A 53 -28.35 -25.10 15.23
C ALA A 53 -28.26 -23.82 16.08
N PRO A 54 -27.25 -23.69 16.96
CA PRO A 54 -27.06 -22.49 17.78
C PRO A 54 -26.58 -21.26 16.97
N PHE A 55 -26.21 -21.46 15.70
CA PHE A 55 -25.85 -20.42 14.75
C PHE A 55 -26.24 -20.80 13.33
N VAL A 56 -26.32 -19.80 12.45
CA VAL A 56 -26.53 -19.97 10.99
C VAL A 56 -25.60 -19.03 10.22
N MET A 57 -25.23 -19.43 9.00
CA MET A 57 -24.40 -18.63 8.11
C MET A 57 -25.25 -17.90 7.08
N SER A 58 -24.85 -16.68 6.70
CA SER A 58 -25.52 -15.94 5.63
C SER A 58 -25.37 -16.65 4.28
N SER A 59 -26.37 -16.46 3.42
CA SER A 59 -26.33 -16.79 1.98
C SER A 59 -26.84 -15.61 1.15
N GLY A 60 -26.52 -15.60 -0.14
CA GLY A 60 -26.81 -14.47 -1.03
C GLY A 60 -25.56 -13.64 -1.33
N ASP A 61 -25.76 -12.50 -1.98
CA ASP A 61 -24.71 -11.69 -2.60
C ASP A 61 -24.62 -10.26 -2.06
N ALA A 62 -25.44 -9.87 -1.07
CA ALA A 62 -25.35 -8.52 -0.48
C ALA A 62 -24.06 -8.29 0.31
N LEU A 63 -23.57 -9.28 1.06
CA LEU A 63 -22.41 -9.15 1.94
C LEU A 63 -21.10 -9.56 1.24
N PRO A 64 -19.95 -8.99 1.63
CA PRO A 64 -18.65 -9.34 1.05
C PRO A 64 -18.16 -10.76 1.41
N ALA A 65 -18.67 -11.35 2.49
CA ALA A 65 -18.38 -12.72 2.90
C ALA A 65 -19.58 -13.34 3.63
N ARG A 66 -19.53 -14.65 3.86
CA ARG A 66 -20.53 -15.31 4.73
C ARG A 66 -20.34 -14.84 6.16
N VAL A 67 -21.42 -14.34 6.76
CA VAL A 67 -21.43 -13.80 8.12
C VAL A 67 -22.25 -14.73 9.01
N GLN A 68 -21.72 -15.05 10.17
CA GLN A 68 -22.40 -15.89 11.16
C GLN A 68 -23.39 -15.04 11.97
N LEU A 69 -24.59 -15.57 12.19
CA LEU A 69 -25.58 -15.10 13.15
C LEU A 69 -25.70 -16.13 14.27
N THR A 70 -25.36 -15.74 15.50
CA THR A 70 -25.20 -16.67 16.64
C THR A 70 -26.16 -16.31 17.76
N THR A 71 -26.60 -17.34 18.48
CA THR A 71 -27.38 -17.19 19.70
C THR A 71 -26.46 -16.87 20.88
N VAL A 72 -26.77 -15.79 21.60
CA VAL A 72 -26.15 -15.43 22.87
C VAL A 72 -27.18 -15.66 23.97
N GLY A 73 -26.82 -16.43 25.01
CA GLY A 73 -27.77 -16.85 26.06
C GLY A 73 -28.48 -18.17 25.74
N PRO A 74 -29.49 -18.56 26.54
CA PRO A 74 -30.12 -19.90 26.50
C PRO A 74 -31.17 -20.09 25.39
N GLY A 75 -30.99 -19.47 24.22
CA GLY A 75 -31.94 -19.62 23.10
C GLY A 75 -32.04 -21.07 22.62
N THR A 76 -33.24 -21.48 22.22
CA THR A 76 -33.56 -22.88 21.88
C THR A 76 -33.92 -23.03 20.40
N ALA A 77 -33.15 -23.82 19.67
CA ALA A 77 -33.44 -24.11 18.27
C ALA A 77 -34.61 -25.10 18.16
N THR A 78 -35.66 -24.72 17.44
CA THR A 78 -36.90 -25.53 17.24
C THR A 78 -37.14 -25.79 15.76
N ALA A 79 -38.10 -26.68 15.44
CA ALA A 79 -38.55 -26.88 14.05
C ALA A 79 -39.15 -25.62 13.40
N ALA A 80 -39.64 -24.67 14.21
CA ALA A 80 -40.21 -23.41 13.75
C ALA A 80 -39.16 -22.28 13.61
N GLY A 81 -37.94 -22.46 14.11
CA GLY A 81 -36.88 -21.45 14.11
C GLY A 81 -36.17 -21.36 15.46
N MET A 82 -35.36 -20.31 15.66
CA MET A 82 -34.69 -20.04 16.93
C MET A 82 -35.63 -19.32 17.90
N ALA A 83 -35.99 -19.97 19.01
CA ALA A 83 -36.78 -19.37 20.08
C ALA A 83 -35.87 -18.62 21.07
N LEU A 84 -36.22 -17.37 21.37
CA LEU A 84 -35.49 -16.46 22.24
C LEU A 84 -36.39 -16.01 23.40
N ASP A 85 -35.76 -15.84 24.57
CA ASP A 85 -36.35 -15.38 25.82
C ASP A 85 -35.72 -14.05 26.29
N ARG A 86 -36.10 -13.57 27.48
CA ARG A 86 -35.54 -12.33 28.04
C ARG A 86 -34.04 -12.36 28.35
N SER A 87 -33.41 -13.52 28.30
CA SER A 87 -31.99 -13.71 28.57
C SER A 87 -31.19 -14.09 27.32
N SER A 88 -31.84 -14.17 26.16
CA SER A 88 -31.22 -14.60 24.90
C SER A 88 -31.52 -13.70 23.72
N PHE A 89 -30.56 -13.61 22.81
CA PHE A 89 -30.65 -12.78 21.61
C PHE A 89 -29.79 -13.34 20.48
N LEU A 90 -30.03 -12.88 19.26
CA LEU A 90 -29.14 -13.18 18.14
C LEU A 90 -28.22 -12.00 17.88
N GLN A 91 -26.96 -12.30 17.60
CA GLN A 91 -25.94 -11.31 17.28
C GLN A 91 -25.13 -11.78 16.07
N SER A 92 -24.98 -10.91 15.08
CA SER A 92 -24.08 -11.16 13.97
C SER A 92 -22.65 -10.73 14.33
N ARG A 93 -21.67 -11.25 13.59
CA ARG A 93 -20.40 -10.53 13.41
C ARG A 93 -20.61 -9.29 12.51
N PRO A 94 -19.67 -8.35 12.44
CA PRO A 94 -19.74 -7.21 11.52
C PRO A 94 -20.09 -7.64 10.09
N VAL A 95 -21.06 -6.94 9.46
CA VAL A 95 -21.65 -7.39 8.19
C VAL A 95 -20.83 -6.98 6.97
N GLY A 96 -19.95 -5.99 7.09
CA GLY A 96 -19.06 -5.55 6.00
C GLY A 96 -19.74 -4.76 4.88
N LEU A 97 -20.93 -4.20 5.12
CA LEU A 97 -21.59 -3.35 4.13
C LEU A 97 -20.83 -2.02 3.99
N ASP A 98 -20.30 -1.77 2.79
CA ASP A 98 -19.55 -0.57 2.46
C ASP A 98 -20.29 0.21 1.36
N PHE A 99 -20.73 1.42 1.70
CA PHE A 99 -21.41 2.34 0.78
C PHE A 99 -20.51 3.50 0.33
N GLY A 100 -19.20 3.43 0.63
CA GLY A 100 -18.22 4.43 0.28
C GLY A 100 -18.23 5.66 1.18
N SER A 101 -17.18 6.46 1.05
CA SER A 101 -17.00 7.71 1.81
C SER A 101 -17.09 8.93 0.89
N ASP A 102 -17.80 9.95 1.37
CA ASP A 102 -18.00 11.25 0.71
C ASP A 102 -17.34 12.36 1.56
N ALA A 103 -16.94 13.46 0.91
CA ALA A 103 -16.43 14.64 1.59
C ALA A 103 -17.52 15.35 2.42
N ASP A 104 -18.79 15.22 2.00
CA ASP A 104 -19.95 15.66 2.75
C ASP A 104 -20.28 14.66 3.88
N PRO A 105 -20.14 15.06 5.17
CA PRO A 105 -20.46 14.20 6.31
C PRO A 105 -21.92 13.74 6.36
N GLU A 106 -22.85 14.43 5.69
CA GLU A 106 -24.25 14.03 5.62
C GLU A 106 -24.48 12.86 4.65
N ARG A 107 -23.61 12.68 3.67
CA ARG A 107 -23.76 11.70 2.58
C ARG A 107 -22.83 10.51 2.71
N THR A 108 -21.73 10.67 3.44
CA THR A 108 -20.76 9.60 3.67
C THR A 108 -21.43 8.34 4.25
N GLN A 109 -21.05 7.17 3.72
CA GLN A 109 -21.48 5.85 4.18
C GLN A 109 -23.01 5.67 4.23
N THR A 110 -23.71 6.27 3.25
CA THR A 110 -25.17 6.18 3.11
C THR A 110 -25.52 5.14 2.05
N PRO A 111 -26.39 4.15 2.35
CA PRO A 111 -26.87 3.22 1.33
C PRO A 111 -27.73 3.95 0.28
N PRO A 112 -27.76 3.54 -0.98
CA PRO A 112 -28.82 4.01 -1.90
C PRO A 112 -30.21 3.49 -1.51
N ARG A 113 -30.23 2.25 -0.98
CA ARG A 113 -31.40 1.57 -0.43
C ARG A 113 -30.96 0.57 0.62
N LEU A 114 -31.73 0.45 1.70
CA LEU A 114 -31.54 -0.55 2.75
C LEU A 114 -32.88 -1.13 3.20
N ARG A 115 -33.05 -2.45 3.06
CA ARG A 115 -34.23 -3.19 3.51
C ARG A 115 -33.83 -4.18 4.59
N LEU A 116 -34.50 -4.11 5.74
CA LEU A 116 -34.37 -5.07 6.82
C LEU A 116 -35.64 -5.90 6.90
N SER A 117 -35.49 -7.21 6.96
CA SER A 117 -36.61 -8.14 7.03
C SER A 117 -36.42 -9.12 8.19
N PHE A 118 -37.48 -9.29 8.98
CA PHE A 118 -37.61 -10.32 10.00
C PHE A 118 -38.73 -11.27 9.60
N ARG A 119 -38.48 -12.58 9.61
CA ARG A 119 -39.52 -13.59 9.48
C ARG A 119 -39.55 -14.46 10.72
N GLY A 120 -40.70 -14.58 11.34
CA GLY A 120 -40.84 -15.35 12.57
C GLY A 120 -42.12 -15.04 13.34
N VAL A 121 -42.22 -15.58 14.55
CA VAL A 121 -43.34 -15.38 15.47
C VAL A 121 -42.96 -14.31 16.48
N VAL A 122 -43.69 -13.20 16.50
CA VAL A 122 -43.50 -12.12 17.47
C VAL A 122 -44.64 -12.15 18.50
N PRO A 123 -44.38 -12.37 19.79
CA PRO A 123 -45.39 -12.37 20.84
C PRO A 123 -46.02 -10.98 20.96
N ARG A 124 -47.09 -10.87 21.76
CA ARG A 124 -47.62 -9.55 22.12
C ARG A 124 -46.69 -8.94 23.16
N ALA A 125 -45.81 -8.06 22.70
CA ALA A 125 -44.81 -7.39 23.51
C ALA A 125 -44.54 -6.00 22.94
N ASP A 126 -44.23 -5.06 23.84
CA ASP A 126 -43.88 -3.69 23.51
C ASP A 126 -42.38 -3.57 23.26
N GLY A 127 -41.98 -2.82 22.23
CA GLY A 127 -40.56 -2.52 21.97
C GLY A 127 -39.71 -3.72 21.57
N ALA A 128 -40.29 -4.85 21.17
CA ALA A 128 -39.54 -6.03 20.74
C ALA A 128 -38.61 -5.68 19.57
N LEU A 129 -37.31 -5.91 19.76
CA LEU A 129 -36.28 -5.62 18.77
C LEU A 129 -36.27 -6.70 17.68
N LEU A 130 -36.75 -6.37 16.48
CA LEU A 130 -36.84 -7.35 15.40
C LEU A 130 -35.56 -7.42 14.59
N VAL A 131 -35.00 -6.27 14.22
CA VAL A 131 -33.66 -6.14 13.61
C VAL A 131 -33.08 -4.80 14.01
N TYR A 132 -31.85 -4.77 14.52
CA TYR A 132 -31.15 -3.53 14.82
C TYR A 132 -29.74 -3.56 14.30
N MET A 133 -29.42 -2.69 13.35
CA MET A 133 -28.06 -2.46 12.88
C MET A 133 -27.54 -1.17 13.51
N VAL A 134 -26.44 -1.26 14.24
CA VAL A 134 -25.94 -0.14 15.06
C VAL A 134 -24.41 -0.07 15.05
N GLY A 135 -23.90 1.15 14.93
CA GLY A 135 -22.56 1.52 15.38
C GLY A 135 -22.67 2.66 16.39
N TRP A 136 -22.19 2.42 17.60
CA TRP A 136 -22.31 3.37 18.72
C TRP A 136 -21.67 4.73 18.38
N GLY A 137 -22.46 5.81 18.44
CA GLY A 137 -22.00 7.16 18.08
C GLY A 137 -21.72 7.36 16.57
N ILE A 138 -22.06 6.38 15.73
CA ILE A 138 -21.80 6.41 14.27
C ILE A 138 -23.11 6.49 13.49
N GLY A 139 -24.05 5.59 13.74
CA GLY A 139 -25.31 5.53 13.01
C GLY A 139 -26.09 4.25 13.32
N SER A 140 -27.37 4.22 12.91
CA SER A 140 -28.20 3.04 13.11
C SER A 140 -29.42 2.99 12.20
N ILE A 141 -30.01 1.80 12.12
CA ILE A 141 -31.39 1.59 11.68
C ILE A 141 -32.00 0.44 12.49
N ALA A 142 -33.19 0.65 13.06
CA ALA A 142 -33.87 -0.29 13.92
C ALA A 142 -35.30 -0.55 13.41
N LEU A 143 -35.68 -1.83 13.30
CA LEU A 143 -37.05 -2.27 13.16
C LEU A 143 -37.51 -2.89 14.48
N VAL A 144 -38.55 -2.32 15.09
CA VAL A 144 -39.09 -2.75 16.38
C VAL A 144 -40.62 -2.85 16.34
N THR A 145 -41.22 -3.45 17.35
CA THR A 145 -42.67 -3.31 17.59
C THR A 145 -42.95 -2.04 18.37
N ARG A 146 -43.94 -1.24 17.95
CA ARG A 146 -44.30 0.02 18.60
C ARG A 146 -44.86 -0.23 20.01
N TYR A 147 -44.46 0.61 20.97
CA TYR A 147 -45.00 0.56 22.34
C TYR A 147 -46.52 0.81 22.37
N GLY A 148 -47.28 -0.07 23.04
CA GLY A 148 -48.71 0.05 23.24
C GLY A 148 -49.58 -0.26 22.03
N SER A 149 -49.02 -0.83 20.95
CA SER A 149 -49.77 -1.18 19.74
C SER A 149 -49.17 -2.38 19.01
N ASP A 150 -49.94 -2.97 18.08
CA ASP A 150 -49.44 -4.02 17.20
C ASP A 150 -48.81 -3.47 15.90
N GLN A 151 -48.45 -2.17 15.84
CA GLN A 151 -47.73 -1.59 14.69
C GLN A 151 -46.23 -1.85 14.75
N LEU A 152 -45.57 -1.76 13.59
CA LEU A 152 -44.11 -1.71 13.47
C LEU A 152 -43.64 -0.28 13.65
N GLU A 153 -42.43 -0.11 14.17
CA GLU A 153 -41.76 1.18 14.32
C GLU A 153 -40.35 1.10 13.74
N CYS A 154 -39.91 2.20 13.11
CA CYS A 154 -38.55 2.35 12.61
C CYS A 154 -37.88 3.56 13.25
N THR A 155 -36.60 3.40 13.60
CA THR A 155 -35.71 4.48 14.03
C THR A 155 -34.45 4.45 13.17
N ILE A 156 -33.96 5.62 12.76
CA ILE A 156 -32.70 5.77 12.03
C ILE A 156 -31.76 6.74 12.77
N GLY A 157 -30.45 6.58 12.60
CA GLY A 157 -29.46 7.45 13.23
C GLY A 157 -28.23 7.74 12.37
N ARG A 158 -27.62 8.90 12.62
CA ARG A 158 -26.34 9.36 12.06
C ARG A 158 -25.61 10.20 13.11
N GLY A 159 -24.48 9.71 13.59
CA GLY A 159 -23.70 10.34 14.65
C GLY A 159 -24.49 10.40 15.95
N ASP A 160 -24.63 11.62 16.48
CA ASP A 160 -25.45 11.97 17.65
C ASP A 160 -26.94 12.21 17.31
N ARG A 161 -27.29 12.32 16.02
CA ARG A 161 -28.68 12.55 15.57
C ARG A 161 -29.43 11.24 15.39
N THR A 162 -30.66 11.21 15.88
CA THR A 162 -31.59 10.09 15.74
C THR A 162 -32.96 10.62 15.33
N GLU A 163 -33.64 9.90 14.43
CA GLU A 163 -35.00 10.20 13.98
C GLU A 163 -35.86 8.94 14.12
N GLY A 164 -36.98 9.06 14.84
CA GLY A 164 -37.92 7.96 15.09
C GLY A 164 -39.37 8.45 14.96
N GLY A 165 -40.33 7.67 15.47
CA GLY A 165 -41.75 8.00 15.35
C GLY A 165 -42.36 7.66 13.99
N PHE A 166 -41.71 6.78 13.22
CA PHE A 166 -42.25 6.22 11.99
C PHE A 166 -42.96 4.92 12.31
N PHE A 167 -44.25 4.82 11.97
CA PHE A 167 -45.07 3.67 12.31
C PHE A 167 -45.76 3.07 11.09
N SER A 168 -45.89 1.75 11.04
CA SER A 168 -46.74 1.11 10.04
C SER A 168 -48.20 1.55 10.22
N THR A 169 -48.91 1.79 9.12
CA THR A 169 -50.35 2.10 9.15
C THR A 169 -51.19 0.86 9.40
N MET A 170 -50.67 -0.33 9.05
CA MET A 170 -51.27 -1.62 9.34
C MET A 170 -50.68 -2.25 10.60
N ALA A 171 -51.50 -2.98 11.35
CA ALA A 171 -51.07 -3.77 12.50
C ALA A 171 -50.55 -5.15 12.07
N ARG A 172 -49.52 -5.64 12.74
CA ARG A 172 -49.09 -7.03 12.73
C ARG A 172 -50.12 -7.89 13.49
N LYS A 173 -50.01 -9.21 13.34
CA LYS A 173 -50.78 -10.19 14.11
C LYS A 173 -49.84 -10.87 15.11
N PRO A 174 -49.96 -10.59 16.43
CA PRO A 174 -49.12 -11.24 17.43
C PRO A 174 -49.31 -12.77 17.45
N GLY A 175 -48.23 -13.50 17.74
CA GLY A 175 -48.28 -14.96 17.96
C GLY A 175 -48.40 -15.81 16.70
N VAL A 176 -48.37 -15.22 15.50
CA VAL A 176 -48.29 -15.96 14.21
C VAL A 176 -46.98 -15.66 13.50
N GLU A 177 -46.54 -16.58 12.62
CA GLU A 177 -45.39 -16.33 11.76
C GLU A 177 -45.75 -15.28 10.70
N GLN A 178 -44.96 -14.21 10.61
CA GLN A 178 -45.09 -13.17 9.59
C GLN A 178 -43.73 -12.74 9.07
N LEU A 179 -43.72 -12.19 7.85
CA LEU A 179 -42.59 -11.41 7.32
C LEU A 179 -42.83 -9.93 7.62
N LEU A 180 -42.01 -9.34 8.48
CA LEU A 180 -42.09 -7.95 8.95
C LEU A 180 -40.87 -7.19 8.43
N GLU A 181 -41.07 -6.10 7.71
CA GLU A 181 -39.98 -5.45 6.99
C GLU A 181 -40.07 -3.93 7.05
N VAL A 182 -38.90 -3.30 6.97
CA VAL A 182 -38.76 -1.87 6.72
C VAL A 182 -37.73 -1.64 5.62
N GLU A 183 -38.01 -0.66 4.77
CA GLU A 183 -37.15 -0.24 3.67
C GLU A 183 -36.90 1.25 3.77
N TRP A 184 -35.64 1.65 3.71
CA TRP A 184 -35.22 3.04 3.57
C TRP A 184 -34.62 3.26 2.17
N ILE A 185 -35.04 4.34 1.51
CA ILE A 185 -34.60 4.70 0.15
C ILE A 185 -34.04 6.13 0.16
N ASP A 186 -32.85 6.31 -0.41
CA ASP A 186 -32.18 7.61 -0.41
C ASP A 186 -32.82 8.61 -1.38
N HIS A 187 -32.86 9.90 -1.00
CA HIS A 187 -33.05 11.00 -1.94
C HIS A 187 -31.69 11.67 -2.18
N ALA A 188 -31.04 11.33 -3.30
CA ALA A 188 -29.64 11.63 -3.59
C ALA A 188 -29.25 13.12 -3.42
N PHE A 189 -30.15 14.05 -3.73
CA PHE A 189 -29.93 15.50 -3.67
C PHE A 189 -30.51 16.19 -2.43
N GLY A 190 -31.13 15.44 -1.51
CA GLY A 190 -31.75 15.99 -0.30
C GLY A 190 -31.06 15.50 0.98
N PRO A 191 -31.36 16.10 2.15
CA PRO A 191 -30.72 15.76 3.43
C PRO A 191 -31.15 14.42 4.04
N GLY A 192 -32.17 13.75 3.48
CA GLY A 192 -32.72 12.49 3.97
C GLY A 192 -33.26 11.61 2.84
N GLY A 193 -34.22 10.75 3.16
CA GLY A 193 -34.82 9.79 2.25
C GLY A 193 -36.27 9.49 2.61
N SER A 194 -36.70 8.24 2.38
CA SER A 194 -38.04 7.78 2.75
C SER A 194 -38.05 6.39 3.36
N ILE A 195 -38.97 6.16 4.30
CA ILE A 195 -39.21 4.87 4.97
C ILE A 195 -40.53 4.27 4.51
N VAL A 196 -40.52 2.98 4.15
CA VAL A 196 -41.70 2.19 3.78
C VAL A 196 -41.72 0.89 4.60
N PHE A 197 -42.89 0.53 5.11
CA PHE A 197 -43.09 -0.73 5.85
C PHE A 197 -43.75 -1.79 4.96
N PHE A 198 -43.41 -3.05 5.19
CA PHE A 198 -44.09 -4.18 4.57
C PHE A 198 -44.45 -5.25 5.61
N ILE A 199 -45.61 -5.87 5.43
CA ILE A 199 -46.06 -7.05 6.17
C ILE A 199 -46.45 -8.12 5.15
N ASP A 200 -45.84 -9.29 5.25
CA ASP A 200 -46.01 -10.41 4.31
C ASP A 200 -45.76 -10.01 2.84
N GLY A 201 -44.75 -9.16 2.64
CA GLY A 201 -44.34 -8.62 1.34
C GLY A 201 -45.27 -7.53 0.78
N LYS A 202 -46.36 -7.18 1.47
CA LYS A 202 -47.32 -6.15 1.05
C LYS A 202 -47.04 -4.83 1.75
N PRO A 203 -47.19 -3.67 1.08
CA PRO A 203 -47.03 -2.36 1.72
C PRO A 203 -47.94 -2.22 2.94
N ALA A 204 -47.37 -1.76 4.05
CA ALA A 204 -48.02 -1.66 5.37
C ALA A 204 -47.87 -0.27 6.00
N GLY A 205 -47.37 0.73 5.26
CA GLY A 205 -47.21 2.12 5.68
C GLY A 205 -46.07 2.83 4.92
N GLY A 206 -46.10 4.16 4.89
CA GLY A 206 -45.13 5.01 4.15
C GLY A 206 -45.55 5.36 2.72
N PRO A 207 -44.73 6.10 1.94
CA PRO A 207 -43.39 6.57 2.30
C PRO A 207 -43.41 7.72 3.32
N PHE A 208 -42.69 7.55 4.43
CA PHE A 208 -42.47 8.62 5.42
C PHE A 208 -41.14 9.31 5.13
N ARG A 209 -41.16 10.63 4.98
CA ARG A 209 -39.94 11.40 4.70
C ARG A 209 -39.04 11.47 5.94
N THR A 210 -37.74 11.23 5.76
CA THR A 210 -36.73 11.41 6.81
C THR A 210 -35.97 12.71 6.58
N LYS A 211 -35.49 13.34 7.66
CA LYS A 211 -34.65 14.54 7.63
C LYS A 211 -33.16 14.21 7.61
N ILE A 212 -32.80 13.02 8.08
CA ILE A 212 -31.43 12.51 8.08
C ILE A 212 -31.28 11.27 7.19
N LYS A 213 -30.06 11.05 6.70
CA LYS A 213 -29.62 9.81 6.03
C LYS A 213 -29.03 8.86 7.09
N PRO A 214 -29.44 7.59 7.20
CA PRO A 214 -28.76 6.63 8.09
C PRO A 214 -27.31 6.46 7.64
N ARG A 215 -26.40 6.30 8.60
CA ARG A 215 -24.98 6.01 8.33
C ARG A 215 -24.69 4.56 8.67
N ILE A 216 -24.21 3.78 7.71
CA ILE A 216 -23.91 2.35 7.87
C ILE A 216 -22.45 2.09 7.53
N THR A 217 -21.70 1.54 8.50
CA THR A 217 -20.28 1.24 8.32
C THR A 217 -20.03 -0.27 8.23
N PRO A 218 -18.90 -0.69 7.63
CA PRO A 218 -18.54 -2.11 7.53
C PRO A 218 -18.37 -2.83 8.88
N GLU A 219 -18.05 -2.06 9.93
CA GLU A 219 -17.85 -2.55 11.30
C GLU A 219 -19.17 -2.79 12.04
N MET A 220 -20.30 -2.29 11.53
CA MET A 220 -21.59 -2.52 12.18
C MET A 220 -21.98 -3.99 12.09
N ASP A 221 -22.50 -4.50 13.20
CA ASP A 221 -23.20 -5.76 13.27
C ASP A 221 -24.71 -5.52 13.36
N PHE A 222 -25.49 -6.59 13.43
CA PHE A 222 -26.91 -6.47 13.78
C PHE A 222 -27.33 -7.48 14.84
N SER A 223 -28.36 -7.09 15.56
CA SER A 223 -28.92 -7.88 16.66
C SER A 223 -30.44 -8.05 16.55
N VAL A 224 -30.96 -9.10 17.17
CA VAL A 224 -32.39 -9.43 17.27
C VAL A 224 -32.72 -9.78 18.72
N ASN A 225 -33.87 -9.33 19.23
CA ASN A 225 -34.35 -9.41 20.62
C ASN A 225 -33.64 -8.47 21.60
N ALA A 226 -32.30 -8.47 21.60
CA ALA A 226 -31.47 -7.55 22.38
C ALA A 226 -30.24 -7.14 21.56
N ALA A 227 -29.53 -6.11 22.01
CA ALA A 227 -28.34 -5.60 21.35
C ALA A 227 -27.32 -5.12 22.40
N LEU A 228 -26.04 -5.11 22.04
CA LEU A 228 -24.94 -4.59 22.86
C LEU A 228 -24.87 -5.20 24.28
N GLY A 229 -25.31 -6.46 24.44
CA GLY A 229 -25.37 -7.14 25.73
C GLY A 229 -26.45 -6.64 26.69
N ASN A 230 -27.28 -5.67 26.27
CA ASN A 230 -28.36 -5.13 27.08
C ASN A 230 -29.67 -5.88 26.80
N THR A 231 -29.99 -6.85 27.67
CA THR A 231 -31.19 -7.69 27.57
C THR A 231 -32.46 -7.03 28.13
N ARG A 232 -32.40 -5.79 28.63
CA ARG A 232 -33.56 -5.10 29.22
C ARG A 232 -34.74 -4.96 28.24
N GLN A 233 -34.45 -4.88 26.94
CA GLN A 233 -35.43 -4.78 25.85
C GLN A 233 -35.83 -6.13 25.24
N ALA A 234 -35.24 -7.24 25.71
CA ALA A 234 -35.57 -8.58 25.25
C ALA A 234 -36.99 -8.97 25.66
N VAL A 235 -37.67 -9.71 24.80
CA VAL A 235 -39.01 -10.23 25.03
C VAL A 235 -38.99 -11.75 25.11
N ASP A 236 -39.98 -12.30 25.81
CA ASP A 236 -40.13 -13.74 25.95
C ASP A 236 -40.98 -14.33 24.83
N GLY A 237 -40.55 -15.44 24.24
CA GLY A 237 -41.28 -16.16 23.20
C GLY A 237 -41.13 -15.63 21.77
N LEU A 238 -40.05 -14.89 21.47
CA LEU A 238 -39.73 -14.47 20.09
C LEU A 238 -39.13 -15.66 19.32
N VAL A 239 -39.73 -16.06 18.20
CA VAL A 239 -39.20 -17.14 17.34
C VAL A 239 -38.71 -16.57 16.01
N VAL A 240 -37.43 -16.77 15.70
CA VAL A 240 -36.78 -16.25 14.48
C VAL A 240 -36.61 -17.38 13.46
N ARG A 241 -37.28 -17.27 12.30
CA ARG A 241 -37.14 -18.22 11.19
C ARG A 241 -36.10 -17.75 10.18
N GLU A 242 -36.17 -16.48 9.79
CA GLU A 242 -35.26 -15.88 8.82
C GLU A 242 -35.01 -14.40 9.13
N ILE A 243 -33.78 -13.95 8.92
CA ILE A 243 -33.43 -12.53 8.82
C ILE A 243 -32.89 -12.27 7.43
N ARG A 244 -33.26 -11.13 6.83
CA ARG A 244 -32.71 -10.69 5.54
C ARG A 244 -32.31 -9.23 5.57
N ILE A 245 -31.19 -8.93 4.91
CA ILE A 245 -30.74 -7.58 4.58
C ILE A 245 -30.74 -7.44 3.06
N GLY A 246 -31.42 -6.44 2.53
CA GLY A 246 -31.42 -6.07 1.12
C GLY A 246 -30.76 -4.72 0.91
N VAL A 247 -29.89 -4.61 -0.09
CA VAL A 247 -29.18 -3.37 -0.44
C VAL A 247 -29.11 -3.22 -1.94
N ASP A 248 -28.97 -1.99 -2.41
CA ASP A 248 -28.71 -1.72 -3.81
C ASP A 248 -27.21 -1.55 -4.04
N LYS A 249 -26.64 -2.37 -4.94
CA LYS A 249 -25.21 -2.35 -5.28
C LYS A 249 -24.96 -1.57 -6.55
N PRO A 250 -23.92 -0.73 -6.62
CA PRO A 250 -23.55 -0.07 -7.86
C PRO A 250 -23.09 -1.11 -8.89
N VAL A 251 -23.60 -1.00 -10.10
CA VAL A 251 -23.19 -1.78 -11.27
C VAL A 251 -22.94 -0.84 -12.45
N THR A 252 -21.96 -1.17 -13.29
CA THR A 252 -21.70 -0.43 -14.53
C THR A 252 -22.36 -1.16 -15.69
N ARG A 253 -23.34 -0.52 -16.33
CA ARG A 253 -23.95 -1.02 -17.57
C ARG A 253 -23.23 -0.42 -18.77
N HIS A 254 -22.81 -1.29 -19.68
CA HIS A 254 -22.17 -0.89 -20.93
C HIS A 254 -23.16 -0.95 -22.09
N SER A 255 -23.20 0.11 -22.89
CA SER A 255 -23.82 0.11 -24.21
C SER A 255 -22.77 0.38 -25.29
N TYR A 256 -23.05 -0.07 -26.51
CA TYR A 256 -22.10 -0.02 -27.63
C TYR A 256 -22.78 0.63 -28.82
N ARG A 257 -22.30 1.80 -29.23
CA ARG A 257 -22.84 2.53 -30.38
C ARG A 257 -21.88 2.38 -31.58
N PRO A 258 -22.34 1.90 -32.74
CA PRO A 258 -21.49 1.76 -33.93
C PRO A 258 -20.81 3.07 -34.33
N VAL A 259 -19.56 2.98 -34.78
CA VAL A 259 -18.75 4.10 -35.29
C VAL A 259 -18.23 3.73 -36.67
N ALA A 260 -18.49 4.58 -37.67
CA ALA A 260 -17.99 4.42 -39.03
C ALA A 260 -16.73 5.27 -39.27
N SER A 261 -16.07 5.08 -40.42
CA SER A 261 -15.00 5.97 -40.88
C SER A 261 -15.49 7.43 -40.93
N GLY A 262 -14.68 8.36 -40.44
CA GLY A 262 -15.08 9.75 -40.28
C GLY A 262 -14.37 10.43 -39.12
N THR A 263 -14.84 11.62 -38.78
CA THR A 263 -14.28 12.41 -37.68
C THR A 263 -14.77 11.89 -36.32
N VAL A 264 -13.85 11.66 -35.39
CA VAL A 264 -14.13 11.30 -34.00
C VAL A 264 -13.42 12.26 -33.04
N PRO A 265 -14.03 12.62 -31.90
CA PRO A 265 -13.34 13.33 -30.84
C PRO A 265 -12.14 12.53 -30.29
N GLY A 266 -11.00 13.17 -30.06
CA GLY A 266 -9.80 12.50 -29.56
C GLY A 266 -9.96 11.89 -28.16
N ASP A 267 -10.81 12.47 -27.32
CA ASP A 267 -11.16 11.96 -25.99
C ASP A 267 -12.04 10.69 -26.05
N ALA A 268 -12.65 10.40 -27.20
CA ALA A 268 -13.43 9.18 -27.42
C ALA A 268 -12.59 7.99 -27.88
N LEU A 269 -11.32 8.18 -28.27
CA LEU A 269 -10.43 7.11 -28.73
C LEU A 269 -10.27 5.95 -27.72
N PRO A 270 -10.11 6.19 -26.40
CA PRO A 270 -10.00 5.11 -25.42
C PRO A 270 -11.26 4.24 -25.30
N ASP A 271 -12.41 4.78 -25.66
CA ASP A 271 -13.70 4.08 -25.60
C ASP A 271 -14.02 3.28 -26.87
N LEU A 272 -13.17 3.35 -27.89
CA LEU A 272 -13.35 2.57 -29.10
C LEU A 272 -13.07 1.08 -28.84
N VAL A 273 -13.95 0.24 -29.35
CA VAL A 273 -13.89 -1.21 -29.25
C VAL A 273 -14.22 -1.84 -30.60
N VAL A 274 -13.76 -3.08 -30.83
CA VAL A 274 -14.35 -3.93 -31.88
C VAL A 274 -15.55 -4.64 -31.28
N ASP A 275 -16.71 -4.50 -31.93
CA ASP A 275 -17.90 -5.28 -31.61
C ASP A 275 -17.91 -6.57 -32.43
N ALA A 276 -17.29 -7.62 -31.89
CA ALA A 276 -17.21 -8.93 -32.52
C ALA A 276 -18.33 -9.88 -32.06
N ARG A 277 -19.37 -9.39 -31.37
CA ARG A 277 -20.45 -10.22 -30.80
C ARG A 277 -21.23 -11.02 -31.86
N ALA A 278 -21.35 -10.48 -33.07
CA ALA A 278 -21.99 -11.16 -34.20
C ALA A 278 -21.02 -11.98 -35.07
N VAL A 279 -19.72 -11.99 -34.73
CA VAL A 279 -18.69 -12.74 -35.46
C VAL A 279 -18.58 -14.13 -34.86
N ASN A 280 -18.80 -15.16 -35.67
CA ASN A 280 -18.81 -16.56 -35.21
C ASN A 280 -17.56 -17.36 -35.61
N VAL A 281 -16.66 -16.78 -36.40
CA VAL A 281 -15.42 -17.41 -36.89
C VAL A 281 -14.26 -16.43 -36.79
N ALA A 282 -13.05 -16.97 -36.61
CA ALA A 282 -11.85 -16.14 -36.61
C ALA A 282 -11.68 -15.38 -37.94
N GLN A 283 -11.16 -14.16 -37.87
CA GLN A 283 -10.93 -13.29 -39.02
C GLN A 283 -9.45 -12.90 -39.10
N PRO A 284 -8.90 -12.73 -40.31
CA PRO A 284 -7.52 -12.29 -40.50
C PRO A 284 -7.29 -10.86 -39.98
N PRO A 285 -6.03 -10.46 -39.78
CA PRO A 285 -5.68 -9.11 -39.35
C PRO A 285 -6.27 -8.04 -40.27
N ARG A 286 -6.87 -7.00 -39.69
CA ARG A 286 -7.34 -5.79 -40.38
C ARG A 286 -6.76 -4.55 -39.71
N THR A 287 -6.32 -3.58 -40.49
CA THR A 287 -5.64 -2.38 -39.98
C THR A 287 -6.62 -1.23 -39.80
N LEU A 288 -6.84 -0.81 -38.55
CA LEU A 288 -7.47 0.46 -38.22
C LEU A 288 -6.44 1.59 -38.35
N ALA A 289 -6.83 2.73 -38.91
CA ALA A 289 -5.97 3.92 -38.95
C ALA A 289 -6.69 5.15 -38.39
N TRP A 290 -5.95 6.02 -37.70
CA TRP A 290 -6.45 7.31 -37.24
C TRP A 290 -5.41 8.40 -37.48
N ARG A 291 -5.86 9.55 -37.97
CA ARG A 291 -5.03 10.73 -38.21
C ARG A 291 -5.31 11.80 -37.16
N ALA A 292 -4.26 12.25 -36.49
CA ALA A 292 -4.30 13.34 -35.52
C ALA A 292 -4.44 14.71 -36.22
N PRO A 293 -4.85 15.77 -35.49
CA PRO A 293 -4.98 17.12 -36.05
C PRO A 293 -3.69 17.69 -36.66
N ASP A 294 -2.52 17.25 -36.17
CA ASP A 294 -1.20 17.61 -36.67
C ASP A 294 -0.80 16.86 -37.96
N GLY A 295 -1.68 15.98 -38.46
CA GLY A 295 -1.47 15.16 -39.65
C GLY A 295 -0.80 13.81 -39.39
N ALA A 296 -0.35 13.52 -38.17
CA ALA A 296 0.29 12.25 -37.83
C ALA A 296 -0.71 11.08 -37.98
N VAL A 297 -0.32 10.03 -38.68
CA VAL A 297 -1.14 8.83 -38.89
C VAL A 297 -0.63 7.71 -38.01
N SER A 298 -1.51 7.13 -37.21
CA SER A 298 -1.26 5.95 -36.41
C SER A 298 -2.13 4.79 -36.92
N THR A 299 -1.61 3.57 -36.79
CA THR A 299 -2.29 2.35 -37.23
C THR A 299 -2.30 1.29 -36.14
N LEU A 300 -3.31 0.42 -36.18
CA LEU A 300 -3.42 -0.73 -35.31
C LEU A 300 -3.98 -1.92 -36.07
N ASP A 301 -3.20 -2.99 -36.17
CA ASP A 301 -3.66 -4.26 -36.71
C ASP A 301 -4.50 -5.02 -35.69
N ILE A 302 -5.65 -5.53 -36.13
CA ILE A 302 -6.66 -6.15 -35.28
C ILE A 302 -7.02 -7.51 -35.84
N THR A 303 -6.86 -8.55 -35.02
CA THR A 303 -7.24 -9.92 -35.37
C THR A 303 -8.40 -10.35 -34.48
N VAL A 304 -9.52 -10.79 -35.07
CA VAL A 304 -10.59 -11.44 -34.30
C VAL A 304 -10.27 -12.94 -34.27
N GLY A 305 -9.62 -13.40 -33.21
CA GLY A 305 -9.10 -14.74 -33.04
C GLY A 305 -8.08 -14.81 -31.89
N PRO A 306 -7.57 -16.01 -31.58
CA PRO A 306 -6.59 -16.19 -30.51
C PRO A 306 -5.28 -15.46 -30.83
N ILE A 307 -4.54 -15.10 -29.79
CA ILE A 307 -3.19 -14.53 -29.95
C ILE A 307 -2.27 -15.53 -30.66
N ASP A 308 -1.56 -15.03 -31.66
CA ASP A 308 -0.55 -15.80 -32.38
C ASP A 308 0.82 -15.57 -31.73
N VAL A 309 1.39 -16.64 -31.16
CA VAL A 309 2.73 -16.62 -30.55
C VAL A 309 3.68 -17.34 -31.49
N ALA A 310 4.71 -16.64 -31.94
CA ALA A 310 5.74 -17.18 -32.82
C ALA A 310 6.55 -18.31 -32.15
N ALA A 311 7.11 -19.22 -32.96
CA ALA A 311 8.05 -20.24 -32.49
C ALA A 311 9.29 -19.59 -31.83
N GLY A 312 9.88 -20.24 -30.82
CA GLY A 312 10.98 -19.68 -30.04
C GLY A 312 10.60 -18.61 -29.03
N GLN A 313 9.34 -18.16 -28.98
CA GLN A 313 8.84 -17.23 -27.96
C GLN A 313 8.13 -17.97 -26.82
N PRO A 314 8.19 -17.48 -25.57
CA PRO A 314 7.51 -18.11 -24.44
C PRO A 314 6.00 -18.19 -24.67
N TYR A 315 5.48 -19.41 -24.62
CA TYR A 315 4.09 -19.73 -24.95
C TYR A 315 3.34 -20.30 -23.74
N LYS A 316 3.94 -21.26 -23.03
CA LYS A 316 3.33 -21.91 -21.87
C LYS A 316 4.31 -22.17 -20.75
N ALA A 317 3.78 -22.31 -19.54
CA ALA A 317 4.53 -22.77 -18.37
C ALA A 317 3.94 -24.09 -17.83
N VAL A 318 4.80 -24.98 -17.34
CA VAL A 318 4.42 -26.27 -16.76
C VAL A 318 4.99 -26.35 -15.35
N LEU A 319 4.13 -26.59 -14.38
CA LEU A 319 4.53 -26.87 -13.00
C LEU A 319 4.98 -28.34 -12.92
N VAL A 320 6.14 -28.59 -12.32
CA VAL A 320 6.64 -29.94 -12.06
C VAL A 320 6.65 -30.15 -10.55
N ASP A 321 5.86 -31.11 -10.07
CA ASP A 321 5.80 -31.50 -8.66
C ASP A 321 7.01 -32.39 -8.33
N TRP A 322 7.76 -32.01 -7.30
CA TRP A 322 8.93 -32.74 -6.80
C TRP A 322 8.70 -33.33 -5.40
N SER A 323 7.47 -33.36 -4.90
CA SER A 323 7.14 -33.81 -3.54
C SER A 323 7.53 -35.27 -3.27
N SER A 324 7.65 -36.10 -4.31
CA SER A 324 8.08 -37.51 -4.22
C SER A 324 9.61 -37.71 -4.31
N GLY A 325 10.37 -36.63 -4.52
CA GLY A 325 11.80 -36.69 -4.87
C GLY A 325 12.09 -36.88 -6.36
N VAL A 326 11.06 -37.15 -7.18
CA VAL A 326 11.15 -37.24 -8.64
C VAL A 326 10.18 -36.24 -9.27
N GLY A 327 10.64 -35.47 -10.25
CA GLY A 327 9.80 -34.48 -10.93
C GLY A 327 8.69 -35.10 -11.78
N VAL A 328 7.43 -34.79 -11.47
CA VAL A 328 6.26 -35.17 -12.26
C VAL A 328 5.56 -33.91 -12.80
N PRO A 329 5.48 -33.73 -14.13
CA PRO A 329 4.74 -32.60 -14.71
C PRO A 329 3.26 -32.66 -14.35
N HIS A 330 2.71 -31.54 -13.89
CA HIS A 330 1.28 -31.41 -13.63
C HIS A 330 0.48 -31.43 -14.96
N PRO A 331 -0.70 -32.07 -15.02
CA PRO A 331 -1.51 -32.14 -16.24
C PRO A 331 -2.01 -30.78 -16.72
N ASP A 332 -2.33 -29.87 -15.80
CA ASP A 332 -2.81 -28.53 -16.12
C ASP A 332 -1.66 -27.60 -16.55
N GLN A 333 -1.42 -27.53 -17.86
CA GLN A 333 -0.42 -26.64 -18.44
C GLN A 333 -0.95 -25.21 -18.56
N LEU A 334 -0.13 -24.22 -18.21
CA LEU A 334 -0.50 -22.81 -18.25
C LEU A 334 -0.18 -22.22 -19.64
N VAL A 335 -1.13 -22.34 -20.57
CA VAL A 335 -1.02 -21.76 -21.92
C VAL A 335 -1.36 -20.26 -21.90
N MET A 336 -0.35 -19.41 -22.06
CA MET A 336 -0.41 -17.96 -21.75
C MET A 336 -0.92 -17.13 -22.94
N THR A 337 -2.16 -17.39 -23.35
CA THR A 337 -2.79 -16.79 -24.54
C THR A 337 -4.17 -16.17 -24.29
N LYS A 338 -4.74 -16.29 -23.09
CA LYS A 338 -6.02 -15.68 -22.76
C LYS A 338 -5.81 -14.19 -22.44
N LEU A 339 -6.32 -13.30 -23.27
CA LEU A 339 -6.11 -11.86 -23.09
C LEU A 339 -6.86 -11.36 -21.86
N ALA A 340 -6.16 -10.68 -20.95
CA ALA A 340 -6.78 -9.94 -19.84
C ALA A 340 -6.83 -8.43 -20.14
N ALA A 341 -5.74 -7.90 -20.70
CA ALA A 341 -5.62 -6.54 -21.17
C ALA A 341 -4.61 -6.48 -22.32
N GLN A 342 -4.74 -5.51 -23.22
CA GLN A 342 -3.85 -5.37 -24.37
C GLN A 342 -3.74 -3.92 -24.81
N ASN A 343 -2.71 -3.63 -25.62
CA ASN A 343 -2.35 -2.28 -26.00
C ASN A 343 -2.24 -1.35 -24.78
N CYS A 344 -1.79 -1.90 -23.65
CA CYS A 344 -1.62 -1.16 -22.43
C CYS A 344 -0.41 -0.23 -22.57
N ARG A 345 -0.53 0.99 -22.07
CA ARG A 345 0.52 2.01 -22.08
C ARG A 345 0.47 2.80 -20.79
N PHE A 346 1.62 3.34 -20.39
CA PHE A 346 1.64 4.35 -19.36
C PHE A 346 0.91 5.61 -19.83
N GLU A 347 0.16 6.24 -18.94
CA GLU A 347 -0.53 7.51 -19.22
C GLU A 347 0.42 8.72 -19.26
N ASP A 348 1.62 8.58 -18.69
CA ASP A 348 2.68 9.57 -18.84
C ASP A 348 3.17 9.64 -20.29
N ALA A 349 3.19 10.84 -20.87
CA ALA A 349 3.51 11.02 -22.29
C ALA A 349 4.93 10.53 -22.65
N TRP A 350 5.91 10.75 -21.78
CA TRP A 350 7.28 10.28 -22.02
C TRP A 350 7.37 8.77 -21.85
N LEU A 351 6.89 8.20 -20.74
CA LEU A 351 6.98 6.75 -20.54
C LEU A 351 6.14 5.97 -21.57
N GLY A 352 4.94 6.46 -21.90
CA GLY A 352 4.03 5.84 -22.86
C GLY A 352 4.52 5.89 -24.31
N SER A 353 5.44 6.81 -24.64
CA SER A 353 6.14 6.86 -25.94
C SER A 353 7.46 6.09 -25.93
N ALA A 354 8.21 6.10 -24.83
CA ALA A 354 9.50 5.44 -24.69
C ALA A 354 9.39 3.91 -24.56
N GLN A 355 8.27 3.41 -24.05
CA GLN A 355 8.01 1.97 -23.89
C GLN A 355 7.04 1.45 -24.95
N PRO A 356 7.28 0.24 -25.52
CA PRO A 356 6.28 -0.44 -26.32
C PRO A 356 4.98 -0.67 -25.54
N ALA A 357 3.85 -0.69 -26.24
CA ALA A 357 2.61 -1.16 -25.64
C ALA A 357 2.76 -2.63 -25.24
N TRP A 358 2.14 -3.01 -24.13
CA TRP A 358 2.17 -4.39 -23.65
C TRP A 358 0.78 -5.05 -23.66
N THR A 359 0.82 -6.37 -23.59
CA THR A 359 -0.33 -7.26 -23.48
C THR A 359 -0.18 -8.13 -22.23
N GLU A 360 -1.25 -8.21 -21.45
CA GLU A 360 -1.40 -9.04 -20.26
C GLU A 360 -2.19 -10.29 -20.64
N CYS A 361 -1.57 -11.47 -20.49
CA CYS A 361 -2.19 -12.76 -20.79
C CYS A 361 -2.27 -13.65 -19.55
N LEU A 362 -3.40 -14.32 -19.42
CA LEU A 362 -3.68 -15.37 -18.45
C LEU A 362 -3.59 -16.75 -19.11
N PRO A 363 -3.57 -17.83 -18.30
CA PRO A 363 -3.76 -19.18 -18.77
C PRO A 363 -5.15 -19.38 -19.41
N GLN A 364 -5.24 -20.18 -20.47
CA GLN A 364 -6.52 -20.59 -21.08
C GLN A 364 -7.31 -21.57 -20.21
N GLY A 365 -6.61 -22.48 -19.51
CA GLY A 365 -7.19 -23.54 -18.70
C GLY A 365 -7.17 -23.27 -17.19
N PRO A 366 -7.55 -24.27 -16.37
CA PRO A 366 -7.37 -24.21 -14.93
C PRO A 366 -5.90 -24.08 -14.56
N VAL A 367 -5.64 -23.56 -13.36
CA VAL A 367 -4.29 -23.52 -12.79
C VAL A 367 -4.02 -24.77 -11.96
N PRO A 368 -2.78 -25.27 -11.88
CA PRO A 368 -2.42 -26.35 -10.98
C PRO A 368 -2.82 -26.05 -9.54
N VAL A 369 -3.43 -27.02 -8.87
CA VAL A 369 -3.73 -26.97 -7.44
C VAL A 369 -3.12 -28.20 -6.78
N ILE A 370 -2.19 -27.99 -5.85
CA ILE A 370 -1.54 -29.06 -5.11
C ILE A 370 -1.58 -28.72 -3.63
N ASN A 371 -2.02 -29.67 -2.80
CA ASN A 371 -2.18 -29.50 -1.35
C ASN A 371 -2.96 -28.23 -0.95
N GLY A 372 -3.97 -27.87 -1.76
CA GLY A 372 -4.82 -26.70 -1.51
C GLY A 372 -4.14 -25.35 -1.80
N ILE A 373 -3.02 -25.35 -2.51
CA ILE A 373 -2.34 -24.14 -3.02
C ILE A 373 -2.54 -24.10 -4.54
N ALA A 374 -3.04 -22.97 -5.04
CA ALA A 374 -3.18 -22.67 -6.45
C ALA A 374 -1.92 -21.96 -6.98
N TYR A 375 -1.42 -22.41 -8.12
CA TYR A 375 -0.18 -21.97 -8.74
C TYR A 375 -0.47 -21.14 -10.01
N TYR A 376 -0.48 -19.82 -9.85
CA TYR A 376 -0.82 -18.87 -10.91
C TYR A 376 0.39 -18.47 -11.75
N CYS A 377 0.12 -18.05 -12.98
CA CYS A 377 1.07 -17.35 -13.83
C CYS A 377 0.33 -16.27 -14.62
N GLU A 378 0.99 -15.14 -14.86
CA GLU A 378 0.54 -14.09 -15.77
C GLU A 378 1.70 -13.70 -16.70
N ALA A 379 1.41 -13.55 -17.99
CA ALA A 379 2.40 -13.22 -19.00
C ALA A 379 2.25 -11.78 -19.46
N ILE A 380 3.36 -11.07 -19.53
CA ILE A 380 3.45 -9.71 -20.02
C ILE A 380 4.28 -9.74 -21.30
N ARG A 381 3.66 -9.38 -22.42
CA ARG A 381 4.28 -9.36 -23.75
C ARG A 381 4.44 -7.90 -24.17
N SER A 382 5.66 -7.42 -24.31
CA SER A 382 5.97 -6.02 -24.64
C SER A 382 7.10 -5.96 -25.64
N GLY A 383 6.80 -5.56 -26.88
CA GLY A 383 7.79 -5.56 -27.96
C GLY A 383 8.42 -6.95 -28.17
N ASP A 384 9.73 -7.03 -28.02
CA ASP A 384 10.56 -8.24 -28.13
C ASP A 384 10.94 -8.84 -26.76
N TYR A 385 10.22 -8.45 -25.71
CA TYR A 385 10.38 -8.88 -24.33
C TYR A 385 9.12 -9.60 -23.84
N VAL A 386 9.30 -10.74 -23.19
CA VAL A 386 8.23 -11.49 -22.52
C VAL A 386 8.64 -11.78 -21.09
N GLN A 387 7.74 -11.48 -20.16
CA GLN A 387 7.88 -11.78 -18.74
C GLN A 387 6.78 -12.74 -18.32
N PHE A 388 7.12 -13.77 -17.56
CA PHE A 388 6.16 -14.57 -16.80
C PHE A 388 6.30 -14.22 -15.32
N GLN A 389 5.18 -13.86 -14.69
CA GLN A 389 5.12 -13.67 -13.25
C GLN A 389 4.29 -14.80 -12.64
N PHE A 390 4.96 -15.64 -11.85
CA PHE A 390 4.36 -16.70 -11.07
C PHE A 390 3.95 -16.18 -9.70
N GLY A 391 2.83 -16.68 -9.22
CA GLY A 391 2.34 -16.38 -7.88
C GLY A 391 1.53 -17.51 -7.31
N TYR A 392 1.37 -17.48 -5.99
CA TYR A 392 0.87 -18.62 -5.24
C TYR A 392 -0.12 -18.14 -4.19
N ASP A 393 -1.25 -18.82 -4.09
CA ASP A 393 -2.30 -18.49 -3.14
C ASP A 393 -3.06 -19.75 -2.71
N TRP A 394 -3.78 -19.71 -1.60
CA TRP A 394 -4.65 -20.84 -1.27
C TRP A 394 -5.82 -20.93 -2.23
N ASP A 395 -6.17 -22.16 -2.55
CA ASP A 395 -7.40 -22.46 -3.26
C ASP A 395 -8.63 -22.06 -2.44
N ALA A 396 -9.72 -21.72 -3.13
CA ALA A 396 -10.97 -21.27 -2.50
C ALA A 396 -11.61 -22.34 -1.59
N SER A 397 -11.30 -23.62 -1.77
CA SER A 397 -11.72 -24.69 -0.84
C SER A 397 -11.02 -24.59 0.51
N VAL A 398 -9.77 -24.09 0.54
CA VAL A 398 -8.97 -23.91 1.75
C VAL A 398 -9.24 -22.55 2.36
N MET A 399 -9.23 -21.48 1.56
CA MET A 399 -9.48 -20.11 2.00
C MET A 399 -10.51 -19.42 1.08
N PRO A 400 -11.82 -19.53 1.40
CA PRO A 400 -12.89 -19.03 0.54
C PRO A 400 -12.87 -17.52 0.27
N ALA A 401 -12.24 -16.74 1.15
CA ALA A 401 -12.13 -15.30 1.03
C ALA A 401 -10.78 -14.83 0.42
N ASN A 402 -9.94 -15.74 -0.10
CA ASN A 402 -8.60 -15.41 -0.61
C ASN A 402 -8.58 -14.22 -1.58
N PRO A 403 -7.67 -13.24 -1.43
CA PRO A 403 -6.53 -13.16 -0.50
C PRO A 403 -6.88 -12.59 0.89
N PHE A 404 -8.16 -12.41 1.20
CA PHE A 404 -8.63 -11.99 2.52
C PHE A 404 -8.98 -13.19 3.41
N GLY A 405 -9.13 -12.93 4.70
CA GLY A 405 -9.55 -13.92 5.69
C GLY A 405 -8.40 -14.56 6.46
N ASP A 406 -8.74 -15.13 7.61
CA ASP A 406 -7.78 -15.63 8.60
C ASP A 406 -7.08 -16.90 8.11
N PRO A 407 -5.74 -16.89 7.94
CA PRO A 407 -4.98 -18.04 7.51
C PRO A 407 -4.43 -18.90 8.66
N SER A 408 -4.78 -18.60 9.92
CA SER A 408 -4.32 -19.34 11.10
C SER A 408 -4.59 -20.85 10.98
N GLY A 409 -3.60 -21.66 11.34
CA GLY A 409 -3.68 -23.13 11.27
C GLY A 409 -3.44 -23.74 9.88
N ARG A 410 -3.17 -22.93 8.84
CA ARG A 410 -2.83 -23.40 7.49
C ARG A 410 -1.33 -23.44 7.24
N ASN A 411 -0.87 -24.38 6.40
CA ASN A 411 0.50 -24.38 5.90
C ASN A 411 0.67 -23.29 4.84
N ALA A 412 1.78 -22.55 4.92
CA ALA A 412 2.09 -21.48 3.97
C ALA A 412 3.36 -21.69 3.17
N TYR A 413 4.19 -22.71 3.42
CA TYR A 413 5.23 -23.07 2.47
C TYR A 413 4.59 -23.79 1.28
N MET A 414 5.04 -23.43 0.08
CA MET A 414 4.71 -24.19 -1.13
C MET A 414 5.41 -25.55 -1.10
N ILE A 415 4.88 -26.49 -1.86
CA ILE A 415 5.51 -27.79 -2.09
C ILE A 415 6.84 -27.65 -2.87
N PRO A 416 7.71 -28.68 -2.83
CA PRO A 416 8.84 -28.80 -3.74
C PRO A 416 8.40 -28.78 -5.22
N HIS A 417 8.86 -27.82 -6.02
CA HIS A 417 8.45 -27.72 -7.42
C HIS A 417 9.48 -27.06 -8.34
N LYS A 418 9.30 -27.20 -9.66
CA LYS A 418 10.01 -26.42 -10.68
C LYS A 418 9.02 -25.84 -11.68
N TRP A 419 9.39 -24.76 -12.36
CA TRP A 419 8.65 -24.29 -13.54
C TRP A 419 9.45 -24.52 -14.80
N LEU A 420 8.82 -25.13 -15.79
CA LEU A 420 9.38 -25.31 -17.14
C LEU A 420 8.65 -24.37 -18.10
N ILE A 421 9.40 -23.63 -18.90
CA ILE A 421 8.86 -22.64 -19.84
C ILE A 421 9.12 -23.14 -21.26
N TYR A 422 8.06 -23.27 -22.03
CA TYR A 422 8.10 -23.81 -23.39
C TYR A 422 7.63 -22.79 -24.42
N ASP A 423 8.13 -22.92 -25.63
CA ASP A 423 7.53 -22.28 -26.80
C ASP A 423 6.32 -23.07 -27.32
N ARG A 424 5.74 -22.61 -28.43
CA ARG A 424 4.57 -23.24 -29.05
C ARG A 424 4.87 -24.60 -29.70
N ALA A 425 6.14 -24.90 -29.98
CA ALA A 425 6.59 -26.15 -30.59
C ALA A 425 7.11 -27.15 -29.53
N ASP A 426 6.76 -26.96 -28.25
CA ASP A 426 7.20 -27.78 -27.12
C ASP A 426 8.72 -27.81 -26.89
N ARG A 427 9.45 -26.80 -27.40
CA ARG A 427 10.85 -26.62 -27.07
C ARG A 427 10.99 -25.95 -25.71
N LEU A 428 11.76 -26.56 -24.81
CA LEU A 428 12.11 -25.98 -23.51
C LEU A 428 12.99 -24.74 -23.72
N LEU A 429 12.55 -23.60 -23.21
CA LEU A 429 13.27 -22.32 -23.25
C LEU A 429 14.01 -22.04 -21.94
N ALA A 430 13.40 -22.35 -20.80
CA ALA A 430 13.98 -22.11 -19.49
C ALA A 430 13.40 -23.01 -18.41
N THR A 431 14.19 -23.21 -17.36
CA THR A 431 13.77 -23.85 -16.10
C THR A 431 13.95 -22.84 -14.97
N VAL A 432 12.92 -22.68 -14.15
CA VAL A 432 12.98 -21.89 -12.91
C VAL A 432 13.18 -22.87 -11.75
N GLU A 433 14.33 -22.74 -11.11
CA GLU A 433 14.83 -23.66 -10.08
C GLU A 433 15.81 -22.94 -9.14
N THR A 434 16.27 -23.62 -8.10
CA THR A 434 17.30 -23.06 -7.21
C THR A 434 18.64 -22.94 -7.95
N PRO A 435 19.55 -22.05 -7.53
CA PRO A 435 20.87 -21.86 -8.16
C PRO A 435 21.72 -23.11 -8.36
N ASP A 436 21.49 -24.17 -7.59
CA ASP A 436 22.16 -25.47 -7.71
C ASP A 436 21.40 -26.50 -8.55
N GLY A 437 20.34 -26.09 -9.23
CA GLY A 437 19.52 -26.95 -10.08
C GLY A 437 18.52 -27.83 -9.32
N GLY A 438 18.38 -27.66 -8.01
CA GLY A 438 17.36 -28.34 -7.20
C GLY A 438 15.94 -27.77 -7.38
N PRO A 439 14.88 -28.46 -6.92
CA PRO A 439 13.54 -27.89 -6.91
C PRO A 439 13.45 -26.68 -5.98
N LEU A 440 12.59 -25.73 -6.33
CA LEU A 440 12.13 -24.67 -5.45
C LEU A 440 11.46 -25.32 -4.23
N ASN A 441 11.79 -24.88 -3.02
CA ASN A 441 11.30 -25.46 -1.76
C ASN A 441 11.61 -26.98 -1.61
N GLY A 442 12.73 -27.46 -2.16
CA GLY A 442 13.15 -28.85 -2.06
C GLY A 442 13.22 -29.41 -0.64
N THR A 443 12.95 -30.71 -0.48
CA THR A 443 13.02 -31.42 0.82
C THR A 443 14.44 -31.72 1.26
N ASP A 444 15.41 -31.61 0.35
CA ASP A 444 16.85 -31.71 0.59
C ASP A 444 17.39 -30.52 1.41
N LYS A 445 16.63 -29.43 1.48
CA LYS A 445 16.96 -28.23 2.24
C LYS A 445 15.89 -27.97 3.28
N MET A 446 16.33 -27.56 4.46
CA MET A 446 15.40 -27.15 5.50
C MET A 446 14.84 -25.78 5.18
N ALA A 447 13.53 -25.58 5.45
CA ALA A 447 12.87 -24.28 5.28
C ALA A 447 13.51 -23.16 6.11
N LEU A 448 14.22 -23.54 7.17
CA LEU A 448 15.08 -22.68 7.97
C LEU A 448 16.47 -23.28 8.02
N TYR A 449 17.49 -22.44 7.98
CA TYR A 449 18.88 -22.90 8.00
C TYR A 449 19.16 -23.75 9.25
N GLY A 450 19.62 -25.00 9.05
CA GLY A 450 19.93 -25.94 10.13
C GLY A 450 21.43 -26.17 10.37
N GLY A 451 22.30 -25.40 9.71
CA GLY A 451 23.75 -25.57 9.78
C GLY A 451 24.44 -24.81 10.92
N PRO A 452 25.78 -24.87 11.00
CA PRO A 452 26.56 -24.22 12.05
C PRO A 452 26.52 -22.69 11.96
N SER A 453 26.72 -22.03 13.11
CA SER A 453 26.94 -20.59 13.22
C SER A 453 28.33 -20.28 13.75
N ASP A 454 28.89 -19.13 13.39
CA ASP A 454 30.25 -18.69 13.79
C ASP A 454 30.38 -18.24 15.27
N GLY A 455 29.32 -18.38 16.07
CA GLY A 455 29.28 -17.90 17.46
C GLY A 455 29.04 -16.39 17.60
N ARG A 456 28.92 -15.66 16.49
CA ARG A 456 28.59 -14.22 16.42
C ARG A 456 27.24 -13.97 15.75
N GLY A 457 26.51 -15.04 15.45
CA GLY A 457 25.20 -14.97 14.83
C GLY A 457 25.26 -14.92 13.30
N CYS A 458 26.34 -15.33 12.64
CA CYS A 458 26.38 -15.52 11.18
C CYS A 458 26.22 -17.00 10.80
N ALA A 459 25.43 -17.26 9.75
CA ALA A 459 25.29 -18.61 9.19
C ALA A 459 26.60 -19.01 8.49
N MET A 460 27.18 -20.15 8.86
CA MET A 460 28.36 -20.69 8.19
C MET A 460 27.94 -21.54 7.00
N THR A 461 27.51 -20.88 5.91
CA THR A 461 27.14 -21.58 4.67
C THR A 461 28.36 -22.28 4.06
N ASP A 462 28.16 -23.51 3.59
CA ASP A 462 29.17 -24.31 2.88
C ASP A 462 28.48 -25.27 1.89
N ALA A 463 29.27 -26.15 1.25
CA ALA A 463 28.75 -27.09 0.26
C ALA A 463 27.72 -28.09 0.83
N THR A 464 27.83 -28.42 2.12
CA THR A 464 26.96 -29.36 2.87
C THR A 464 25.84 -28.67 3.65
N HIS A 465 26.02 -27.40 4.01
CA HIS A 465 25.06 -26.56 4.73
C HIS A 465 24.69 -25.37 3.84
N ARG A 466 24.02 -25.64 2.71
CA ARG A 466 23.56 -24.58 1.81
C ARG A 466 22.33 -23.88 2.35
N TRP A 467 22.19 -22.60 2.01
CA TRP A 467 21.02 -21.79 2.32
C TRP A 467 20.32 -21.35 1.05
N TYR A 468 19.03 -21.66 0.94
CA TYR A 468 18.13 -21.13 -0.07
C TYR A 468 16.80 -20.77 0.60
N PRO A 469 16.28 -19.55 0.38
CA PRO A 469 14.99 -19.16 0.94
C PRO A 469 13.86 -20.00 0.34
N HIS A 470 12.95 -20.48 1.18
CA HIS A 470 11.71 -21.12 0.75
C HIS A 470 10.65 -20.06 0.47
N GLY A 471 9.96 -20.17 -0.66
CA GLY A 471 8.84 -19.30 -0.97
C GLY A 471 7.60 -19.66 -0.17
N THR A 472 6.74 -18.68 0.08
CA THR A 472 5.47 -18.87 0.79
C THR A 472 4.28 -18.60 -0.12
N VAL A 473 3.10 -19.04 0.29
CA VAL A 473 1.81 -18.57 -0.25
C VAL A 473 1.83 -17.03 -0.13
N ARG A 474 1.66 -16.34 -1.27
CA ARG A 474 1.80 -14.88 -1.52
C ARG A 474 3.17 -14.32 -1.89
N SER A 475 4.21 -15.14 -1.93
CA SER A 475 5.45 -14.77 -2.65
C SER A 475 5.22 -14.87 -4.16
N GLY A 476 6.06 -14.20 -4.96
CA GLY A 476 6.06 -14.34 -6.41
C GLY A 476 7.43 -14.66 -6.97
N ILE A 477 7.46 -15.05 -8.24
CA ILE A 477 8.68 -15.20 -9.04
C ILE A 477 8.46 -14.50 -10.38
N ILE A 478 9.44 -13.73 -10.83
CA ILE A 478 9.52 -13.23 -12.19
C ILE A 478 10.54 -14.03 -12.97
N TRP A 479 10.19 -14.41 -14.20
CA TRP A 479 11.10 -14.87 -15.23
C TRP A 479 10.97 -13.98 -16.46
N ARG A 480 12.08 -13.75 -17.16
CA ARG A 480 12.16 -12.91 -18.35
C ARG A 480 12.82 -13.67 -19.49
N SER A 481 12.35 -13.46 -20.71
CA SER A 481 13.04 -13.97 -21.90
C SER A 481 14.42 -13.35 -22.12
N ARG A 482 14.66 -12.16 -21.54
CA ARG A 482 15.93 -11.41 -21.49
C ARG A 482 15.77 -10.16 -20.62
N ASP A 483 16.86 -9.46 -20.33
CA ASP A 483 16.81 -8.16 -19.63
C ASP A 483 16.06 -7.07 -20.43
N PRO A 484 15.29 -6.20 -19.77
CA PRO A 484 14.73 -5.01 -20.41
C PRO A 484 15.83 -3.97 -20.69
N GLY A 485 15.73 -3.29 -21.84
CA GLY A 485 16.63 -2.18 -22.15
C GLY A 485 16.37 -0.96 -21.25
N SER A 486 17.40 -0.15 -20.98
CA SER A 486 17.25 1.11 -20.23
C SER A 486 16.57 2.19 -21.09
N HIS A 487 15.93 3.15 -20.43
CA HIS A 487 15.49 4.41 -21.07
C HIS A 487 16.69 5.32 -21.34
N GLU A 488 16.47 6.34 -22.18
CA GLU A 488 17.49 7.36 -22.43
C GLU A 488 17.75 8.22 -21.18
N GLN A 489 19.02 8.53 -20.95
CA GLN A 489 19.46 9.30 -19.78
C GLN A 489 18.85 10.70 -19.69
N ALA A 490 18.61 11.36 -20.83
CA ALA A 490 17.97 12.67 -20.84
C ALA A 490 16.51 12.62 -20.33
N GLY A 491 15.80 11.52 -20.59
CA GLY A 491 14.46 11.27 -20.06
C GLY A 491 14.50 10.99 -18.56
N ILE A 492 15.41 10.09 -18.13
CA ILE A 492 15.61 9.74 -16.71
C ILE A 492 15.89 11.00 -15.88
N ARG A 493 16.87 11.82 -16.29
CA ARG A 493 17.26 13.04 -15.58
C ARG A 493 16.15 14.10 -15.48
N ARG A 494 15.16 14.05 -16.38
CA ARG A 494 14.00 14.95 -16.35
C ARG A 494 12.97 14.50 -15.32
N ALA A 495 12.81 13.19 -15.14
CA ALA A 495 11.73 12.60 -14.34
C ALA A 495 12.17 12.14 -12.95
N VAL A 496 13.48 11.98 -12.72
CA VAL A 496 14.05 11.42 -11.48
C VAL A 496 14.98 12.45 -10.83
N PRO A 497 14.86 12.70 -9.51
CA PRO A 497 15.83 13.51 -8.77
C PRO A 497 17.24 12.88 -8.83
N LEU A 498 18.26 13.70 -9.09
CA LEU A 498 19.67 13.30 -8.96
C LEU A 498 20.29 14.04 -7.77
N PHE A 499 21.24 13.42 -7.11
CA PHE A 499 21.83 13.98 -5.91
C PHE A 499 23.34 14.12 -6.07
N ASP A 500 23.94 15.02 -5.29
CA ASP A 500 25.38 15.26 -5.35
C ASP A 500 26.18 14.10 -4.73
N MET A 501 26.81 13.31 -5.59
CA MET A 501 27.71 12.20 -5.23
C MET A 501 29.18 12.61 -5.06
N SER A 502 29.48 13.91 -4.91
CA SER A 502 30.87 14.42 -4.82
C SER A 502 31.60 14.16 -3.50
N VAL A 503 30.95 13.52 -2.53
CA VAL A 503 31.60 13.02 -1.30
C VAL A 503 32.00 11.57 -1.56
N PRO A 504 33.25 11.27 -1.96
CA PRO A 504 33.61 9.94 -2.48
C PRO A 504 33.55 8.84 -1.41
N PHE A 505 33.74 9.21 -0.14
CA PHE A 505 33.54 8.35 1.04
C PHE A 505 32.12 8.49 1.63
N GLY A 506 31.31 9.42 1.16
CA GLY A 506 29.91 9.47 1.55
C GLY A 506 29.21 8.27 0.91
N CYS A 507 28.48 7.47 1.68
CA CYS A 507 27.84 6.24 1.18
C CYS A 507 28.84 5.11 0.82
N HIS A 508 30.04 5.09 1.42
CA HIS A 508 30.98 3.97 1.23
C HIS A 508 30.74 2.82 2.23
N LEU A 509 30.15 3.13 3.39
CA LEU A 509 29.85 2.16 4.44
C LEU A 509 28.44 1.58 4.33
N ASP A 510 27.51 2.23 3.63
CA ASP A 510 26.13 1.74 3.39
C ASP A 510 25.44 1.08 4.62
N TYR A 511 25.79 1.50 5.85
CA TYR A 511 25.30 0.88 7.09
C TYR A 511 23.77 0.96 7.22
N SER A 512 23.17 1.93 6.54
CA SER A 512 21.76 2.33 6.65
C SER A 512 20.90 1.99 5.42
N VAL A 513 21.31 1.00 4.60
CA VAL A 513 20.57 0.67 3.36
C VAL A 513 19.76 -0.63 3.49
N ASN A 514 20.13 -1.51 4.42
CA ASN A 514 19.71 -2.92 4.36
C ASN A 514 19.31 -3.54 5.72
N GLY A 515 19.01 -2.75 6.74
CA GLY A 515 18.48 -3.22 8.04
C GLY A 515 19.54 -3.61 9.07
N PHE A 516 19.29 -3.29 10.34
CA PHE A 516 20.22 -3.38 11.46
C PHE A 516 20.00 -4.65 12.33
N ASP A 517 21.06 -5.39 12.73
CA ASP A 517 20.95 -6.59 13.59
C ASP A 517 21.46 -6.37 15.03
N LEU A 518 20.56 -6.58 15.98
CA LEU A 518 20.81 -6.44 17.42
C LEU A 518 21.80 -7.42 18.02
N ARG A 519 22.00 -8.59 17.39
CA ARG A 519 22.71 -9.75 17.97
C ARG A 519 24.20 -9.52 18.12
N VAL A 520 24.79 -8.67 17.27
CA VAL A 520 26.23 -8.39 17.26
C VAL A 520 26.56 -7.25 18.23
N PHE A 521 25.71 -6.24 18.33
CA PHE A 521 26.00 -5.02 19.09
C PHE A 521 25.87 -5.18 20.61
N SER A 522 25.10 -6.17 21.09
CA SER A 522 24.81 -6.33 22.52
C SER A 522 25.55 -7.47 23.24
N GLY A 523 26.58 -8.09 22.61
CA GLY A 523 27.40 -9.08 23.32
C GLY A 523 28.39 -9.96 22.54
N GLY A 524 28.65 -9.73 21.25
CA GLY A 524 29.63 -10.51 20.47
C GLY A 524 30.83 -9.66 20.07
N ALA A 525 32.05 -10.08 20.42
CA ALA A 525 33.28 -9.31 20.20
C ALA A 525 33.49 -8.86 18.73
N GLY A 526 33.37 -7.55 18.47
CA GLY A 526 33.79 -6.89 17.24
C GLY A 526 33.14 -5.52 17.01
N ASN A 527 33.79 -4.43 17.43
CA ASN A 527 33.38 -3.03 17.17
C ASN A 527 33.67 -2.58 15.71
N GLU A 528 33.57 -3.48 14.73
CA GLU A 528 34.03 -3.26 13.34
C GLU A 528 32.92 -2.80 12.38
N GLY A 529 31.82 -2.25 12.90
CA GLY A 529 30.86 -1.51 12.10
C GLY A 529 29.85 -2.31 11.29
N GLN A 530 30.06 -3.59 10.93
CA GLN A 530 28.93 -4.44 10.51
C GLN A 530 28.32 -5.21 11.69
N ALA A 531 27.21 -4.67 12.19
CA ALA A 531 26.34 -5.32 13.16
C ALA A 531 25.05 -5.82 12.48
N ASN A 532 25.13 -6.46 11.31
CA ASN A 532 23.93 -6.87 10.55
C ASN A 532 24.03 -8.33 10.09
N GLY A 533 23.11 -9.20 10.52
CA GLY A 533 22.70 -10.41 9.80
C GLY A 533 21.89 -10.11 8.52
N PHE A 534 21.98 -8.88 7.99
CA PHE A 534 21.36 -8.41 6.75
C PHE A 534 22.39 -7.62 5.93
N GLY A 535 22.53 -7.98 4.65
CA GLY A 535 23.73 -7.71 3.87
C GLY A 535 23.89 -6.27 3.40
N ASN A 536 25.06 -5.89 2.90
CA ASN A 536 25.37 -4.55 2.41
C ASN A 536 25.72 -4.56 0.91
N VAL A 537 25.05 -3.75 0.08
CA VAL A 537 25.19 -3.78 -1.39
C VAL A 537 26.64 -3.58 -1.90
N ARG A 538 27.56 -3.06 -1.08
CA ARG A 538 29.00 -2.97 -1.41
C ARG A 538 29.73 -4.30 -1.33
N VAL A 539 29.37 -5.13 -0.36
CA VAL A 539 30.10 -6.36 -0.03
C VAL A 539 29.29 -7.64 -0.24
N ILE A 540 27.96 -7.55 -0.43
CA ILE A 540 27.15 -8.70 -0.86
C ILE A 540 27.71 -9.20 -2.20
N PRO A 541 28.06 -10.49 -2.31
CA PRO A 541 28.57 -11.02 -3.56
C PRO A 541 27.47 -10.98 -4.64
N TRP A 542 27.85 -10.78 -5.91
CA TRP A 542 26.85 -10.80 -6.98
C TRP A 542 26.12 -12.14 -7.05
N LYS A 543 26.88 -13.24 -7.07
CA LYS A 543 26.36 -14.62 -7.03
C LYS A 543 26.47 -15.19 -5.62
N GLN A 544 25.71 -16.25 -5.36
CA GLN A 544 25.82 -17.00 -4.12
C GLN A 544 27.28 -17.39 -3.82
N SER A 545 27.71 -17.18 -2.58
CA SER A 545 29.03 -17.56 -2.07
C SER A 545 28.87 -18.37 -0.78
N ASP A 546 29.98 -18.75 -0.17
CA ASP A 546 30.03 -19.47 1.09
C ASP A 546 30.84 -18.71 2.14
N TYR A 547 30.68 -19.10 3.40
CA TYR A 547 31.29 -18.40 4.54
C TYR A 547 32.81 -18.32 4.43
N ARG A 548 33.49 -19.42 4.07
CA ARG A 548 34.96 -19.47 3.98
C ARG A 548 35.48 -18.58 2.84
N THR A 549 34.79 -18.59 1.71
CA THR A 549 35.12 -17.76 0.54
C THR A 549 34.97 -16.28 0.86
N MET A 550 33.88 -15.90 1.55
CA MET A 550 33.66 -14.52 1.94
C MET A 550 34.71 -14.03 2.94
N VAL A 551 34.98 -14.79 4.00
CA VAL A 551 36.02 -14.44 5.00
C VAL A 551 37.40 -14.31 4.35
N ALA A 552 37.76 -15.20 3.42
CA ALA A 552 39.04 -15.15 2.72
C ALA A 552 39.21 -13.92 1.79
N ARG A 553 38.12 -13.20 1.49
CA ARG A 553 38.13 -11.95 0.71
C ARG A 553 38.30 -10.69 1.58
N ALA A 554 38.39 -10.83 2.89
CA ALA A 554 38.68 -9.71 3.79
C ALA A 554 39.94 -8.93 3.36
N GLY A 555 39.85 -7.60 3.38
CA GLY A 555 40.91 -6.67 2.96
C GLY A 555 41.22 -6.66 1.46
N ARG A 556 40.54 -7.48 0.63
CA ARG A 556 40.79 -7.59 -0.81
C ARG A 556 39.76 -6.76 -1.59
N THR A 557 39.95 -5.45 -1.61
CA THR A 557 39.09 -4.52 -2.35
C THR A 557 39.91 -3.50 -3.15
N ARG A 558 39.29 -2.92 -4.18
CA ARG A 558 39.81 -1.73 -4.88
C ARG A 558 39.21 -0.43 -4.34
N ASP A 559 38.28 -0.53 -3.39
CA ASP A 559 37.71 0.62 -2.71
C ASP A 559 38.78 1.28 -1.82
N PRO A 560 39.08 2.58 -1.98
CA PRO A 560 40.04 3.28 -1.12
C PRO A 560 39.59 3.42 0.34
N PHE A 561 38.30 3.14 0.64
CA PHE A 561 37.75 3.23 1.99
C PHE A 561 37.40 1.83 2.51
N THR A 562 38.22 1.31 3.43
CA THR A 562 38.31 -0.15 3.66
C THR A 562 37.49 -0.67 4.86
N ALA A 563 36.80 0.19 5.60
CA ALA A 563 36.18 -0.16 6.89
C ALA A 563 35.15 -1.32 6.82
N LEU A 564 34.44 -1.50 5.69
CA LEU A 564 33.50 -2.62 5.49
C LEU A 564 34.15 -3.95 5.10
N TYR A 565 35.44 -3.99 4.80
CA TYR A 565 36.07 -5.15 4.20
C TYR A 565 36.77 -6.05 5.23
N SER A 566 36.39 -5.98 6.51
CA SER A 566 36.90 -6.91 7.53
C SER A 566 36.33 -8.32 7.34
N ALA A 567 36.98 -9.32 7.94
CA ALA A 567 36.51 -10.71 7.90
C ALA A 567 35.10 -10.87 8.47
N ASN A 568 34.76 -10.08 9.48
CA ASN A 568 33.45 -10.12 10.14
C ASN A 568 32.37 -9.56 9.22
N SER A 569 32.66 -8.43 8.61
CA SER A 569 31.75 -7.79 7.65
C SER A 569 31.54 -8.67 6.41
N MET A 570 32.59 -9.29 5.88
CA MET A 570 32.44 -10.21 4.75
C MET A 570 31.64 -11.46 5.13
N ALA A 571 31.88 -12.03 6.33
CA ALA A 571 31.17 -13.20 6.84
C ALA A 571 29.65 -13.00 6.94
N ALA A 572 29.21 -11.81 7.38
CA ALA A 572 27.79 -11.46 7.50
C ALA A 572 27.01 -11.56 6.18
N ASN A 573 27.71 -11.47 5.04
CA ASN A 573 27.12 -11.48 3.70
C ASN A 573 27.16 -12.87 3.03
N ALA A 574 27.64 -13.91 3.70
CA ALA A 574 27.82 -15.24 3.13
C ALA A 574 26.50 -15.99 2.80
N ALA A 575 25.38 -15.56 3.38
CA ALA A 575 24.06 -16.14 3.12
C ALA A 575 23.24 -15.33 2.09
N LEU A 576 23.80 -14.27 1.51
CA LEU A 576 23.09 -13.32 0.66
C LEU A 576 23.81 -13.15 -0.69
N TRP A 577 23.06 -12.75 -1.70
CA TRP A 577 23.60 -12.43 -3.02
C TRP A 577 22.70 -11.43 -3.75
N LEU A 578 23.26 -10.69 -4.70
CA LEU A 578 22.53 -9.64 -5.41
C LEU A 578 21.81 -10.13 -6.67
N GLU A 579 22.31 -11.18 -7.33
CA GLU A 579 21.69 -11.77 -8.51
C GLU A 579 20.28 -12.25 -8.15
N TYR A 580 19.30 -11.84 -8.94
CA TYR A 580 17.93 -12.25 -8.70
C TYR A 580 17.81 -13.76 -8.94
N THR A 581 17.43 -14.47 -7.89
CA THR A 581 17.07 -15.89 -7.95
C THR A 581 15.69 -16.05 -7.31
N PRO A 582 14.94 -17.11 -7.64
CA PRO A 582 13.66 -17.37 -7.00
C PRO A 582 13.74 -17.28 -5.46
N PHE A 583 12.89 -16.43 -4.89
CA PHE A 583 12.77 -16.16 -3.44
C PHE A 583 13.98 -15.50 -2.77
N ASN A 584 14.98 -15.03 -3.53
CA ASN A 584 16.17 -14.37 -2.99
C ASN A 584 15.82 -13.22 -2.03
N ILE A 585 16.68 -13.09 -1.02
CA ILE A 585 16.72 -11.98 -0.08
C ILE A 585 18.01 -11.20 -0.35
N GLN A 586 17.94 -10.07 -1.06
CA GLN A 586 19.09 -9.22 -1.43
C GLN A 586 19.65 -8.38 -0.26
N GLY A 587 19.44 -8.82 0.99
CA GLY A 587 19.68 -8.00 2.18
C GLY A 587 18.77 -6.79 2.20
N ARG A 588 17.44 -7.01 2.26
CA ARG A 588 16.48 -5.90 2.36
C ARG A 588 16.18 -5.64 3.83
N SER A 589 15.92 -4.39 4.17
CA SER A 589 15.61 -4.05 5.55
C SER A 589 14.28 -4.66 6.02
N PRO A 590 14.25 -5.40 7.15
CA PRO A 590 13.02 -5.95 7.73
C PRO A 590 12.31 -5.02 8.72
N ALA A 591 13.03 -4.17 9.48
CA ALA A 591 12.53 -3.25 10.51
C ALA A 591 13.71 -2.64 11.31
N THR A 592 13.46 -1.51 11.98
CA THR A 592 14.42 -0.79 12.83
C THR A 592 15.02 -1.65 13.94
N GLY A 593 16.34 -1.71 13.99
CA GLY A 593 17.09 -2.10 15.18
C GLY A 593 17.09 -1.00 16.26
N PRO A 594 17.86 -1.17 17.36
CA PRO A 594 17.95 -0.29 18.53
C PRO A 594 18.72 1.01 18.22
N GLY A 595 19.21 1.16 16.99
CA GLY A 595 19.55 2.45 16.39
C GLY A 595 18.33 3.32 16.07
N GLY A 596 17.12 2.74 16.16
CA GLY A 596 15.86 3.44 16.00
C GLY A 596 15.72 4.03 14.61
N MET A 597 15.48 5.33 14.53
CA MET A 597 15.10 6.03 13.32
C MET A 597 16.12 6.04 12.16
N ARG A 598 17.25 5.33 12.27
CA ARG A 598 18.48 5.61 11.54
C ARG A 598 18.70 4.72 10.31
N ASP A 599 18.11 3.53 10.19
CA ASP A 599 18.72 2.51 9.31
C ASP A 599 18.02 2.23 7.95
N ASP A 600 16.84 2.82 7.64
CA ASP A 600 15.93 2.27 6.59
C ASP A 600 15.09 3.31 5.81
N ARG A 601 15.67 4.32 5.12
CA ARG A 601 14.90 5.56 4.79
C ARG A 601 15.30 6.35 3.54
N GLN A 602 15.67 5.71 2.44
CA GLN A 602 15.91 6.42 1.17
C GLN A 602 14.63 6.50 0.32
N ILE A 603 14.37 7.66 -0.32
CA ILE A 603 13.32 7.73 -1.36
C ILE A 603 13.72 6.95 -2.62
N ILE A 604 15.02 6.75 -2.88
CA ILE A 604 15.58 5.97 -4.01
C ILE A 604 16.63 5.00 -3.45
N PRO A 605 16.49 3.68 -3.64
CA PRO A 605 17.45 2.71 -3.13
C PRO A 605 18.86 2.93 -3.70
N GLU A 606 19.89 2.71 -2.89
CA GLU A 606 21.30 2.95 -3.23
C GLU A 606 21.74 2.40 -4.61
N PRO A 607 21.55 1.12 -4.97
CA PRO A 607 21.97 0.64 -6.30
C PRO A 607 21.22 1.33 -7.45
N VAL A 608 19.99 1.79 -7.19
CA VAL A 608 19.16 2.52 -8.15
C VAL A 608 19.72 3.94 -8.34
N ALA A 609 20.06 4.62 -7.24
CA ALA A 609 20.70 5.94 -7.28
C ALA A 609 22.05 5.90 -8.00
N TRP A 610 22.90 4.90 -7.74
CA TRP A 610 24.15 4.70 -8.47
C TRP A 610 23.93 4.48 -9.97
N HIS A 611 22.92 3.69 -10.36
CA HIS A 611 22.60 3.51 -11.77
C HIS A 611 22.11 4.80 -12.45
N ILE A 612 21.32 5.61 -11.73
CA ILE A 612 20.82 6.90 -12.21
C ILE A 612 21.97 7.88 -12.48
N ASP A 613 22.89 8.04 -11.53
CA ASP A 613 24.02 8.98 -11.66
C ASP A 613 25.16 8.43 -12.53
N GLN A 614 25.38 7.11 -12.50
CA GLN A 614 26.47 6.42 -13.19
C GLN A 614 25.94 5.25 -14.04
N PRO A 615 25.29 5.52 -15.19
CA PRO A 615 24.66 4.47 -16.00
C PRO A 615 25.64 3.44 -16.58
N GLN A 616 26.91 3.82 -16.75
CA GLN A 616 28.01 2.95 -17.17
C GLN A 616 28.99 2.65 -16.02
N GLY A 617 28.61 3.01 -14.79
CA GLY A 617 29.43 2.81 -13.61
C GLY A 617 29.50 1.33 -13.23
N LEU A 618 30.65 0.94 -12.69
CA LEU A 618 30.90 -0.40 -12.17
C LEU A 618 31.03 -0.32 -10.65
N ARG A 619 30.51 -1.33 -9.95
CA ARG A 619 30.69 -1.46 -8.50
C ARG A 619 32.18 -1.64 -8.20
N PRO A 620 32.80 -0.82 -7.32
CA PRO A 620 34.24 -0.89 -7.06
C PRO A 620 34.76 -2.23 -6.54
N HIS A 621 33.93 -2.97 -5.78
CA HIS A 621 34.33 -4.23 -5.14
C HIS A 621 34.65 -5.36 -6.14
N ASP A 622 33.80 -5.55 -7.14
CA ASP A 622 33.87 -6.71 -8.05
C ASP A 622 33.69 -6.36 -9.54
N GLY A 623 33.53 -5.09 -9.88
CA GLY A 623 33.36 -4.62 -11.25
C GLY A 623 31.98 -4.89 -11.84
N THR A 624 31.00 -5.37 -11.05
CA THR A 624 29.66 -5.63 -11.55
C THR A 624 28.96 -4.31 -11.94
N PRO A 625 28.39 -4.19 -13.15
CA PRO A 625 27.67 -2.99 -13.57
C PRO A 625 26.51 -2.63 -12.64
N TRP A 626 26.40 -1.35 -12.25
CA TRP A 626 25.29 -0.88 -11.42
C TRP A 626 23.92 -1.11 -12.05
N ARG A 627 23.85 -1.12 -13.39
CA ARG A 627 22.64 -1.48 -14.14
C ARG A 627 22.10 -2.85 -13.73
N LEU A 628 22.98 -3.87 -13.69
CA LEU A 628 22.57 -5.24 -13.37
C LEU A 628 22.15 -5.35 -11.91
N ILE A 629 22.90 -4.70 -11.02
CA ILE A 629 22.57 -4.66 -9.59
C ILE A 629 21.22 -4.01 -9.35
N ALA A 630 20.96 -2.85 -9.96
CA ALA A 630 19.68 -2.15 -9.83
C ALA A 630 18.51 -2.99 -10.37
N LEU A 631 18.68 -3.62 -11.54
CA LEU A 631 17.64 -4.46 -12.13
C LEU A 631 17.27 -5.61 -11.20
N ASP A 632 18.24 -6.38 -10.74
CA ASP A 632 17.98 -7.57 -9.92
C ASP A 632 17.49 -7.20 -8.52
N TYR A 633 18.04 -6.14 -7.92
CA TYR A 633 17.58 -5.61 -6.64
C TYR A 633 16.10 -5.22 -6.70
N LEU A 634 15.68 -4.53 -7.76
CA LEU A 634 14.29 -4.14 -7.98
C LEU A 634 13.39 -5.35 -8.30
N THR A 635 13.92 -6.36 -9.02
CA THR A 635 13.19 -7.59 -9.35
C THR A 635 12.84 -8.37 -8.11
N GLY A 636 13.79 -8.44 -7.17
CA GLY A 636 13.67 -9.26 -5.99
C GLY A 636 12.45 -8.93 -5.12
N TYR A 637 11.94 -7.69 -5.18
CA TYR A 637 10.71 -7.27 -4.49
C TYR A 637 9.49 -8.16 -4.82
N VAL A 638 9.48 -8.87 -5.96
CA VAL A 638 8.43 -9.85 -6.27
C VAL A 638 8.29 -10.98 -5.23
N SER A 639 9.36 -11.28 -4.49
CA SER A 639 9.37 -12.36 -3.50
C SER A 639 8.65 -11.99 -2.20
N ASP A 640 8.34 -10.70 -1.99
CA ASP A 640 7.68 -10.21 -0.79
C ASP A 640 6.20 -10.63 -0.73
N ALA A 641 5.71 -10.96 0.47
CA ALA A 641 4.42 -11.61 0.71
C ALA A 641 3.18 -10.69 0.53
N VAL A 642 3.32 -9.62 -0.25
CA VAL A 642 2.27 -8.62 -0.56
C VAL A 642 1.68 -8.81 -1.94
N HIS A 643 2.24 -9.69 -2.76
CA HIS A 643 1.83 -9.97 -4.14
C HIS A 643 0.79 -11.09 -4.26
N ALA A 644 -0.20 -11.12 -3.37
CA ALA A 644 -1.30 -12.09 -3.46
C ALA A 644 -2.21 -11.86 -4.68
N PHE A 645 -2.80 -12.93 -5.20
CA PHE A 645 -3.59 -13.01 -6.42
C PHE A 645 -5.10 -13.08 -6.09
N GLU A 646 -5.81 -11.98 -6.23
CA GLU A 646 -7.27 -11.93 -6.12
C GLU A 646 -7.91 -12.61 -7.34
N LYS A 647 -8.57 -13.75 -7.10
CA LYS A 647 -9.21 -14.57 -8.16
C LYS A 647 -8.22 -14.93 -9.27
N GLY A 648 -6.99 -15.23 -8.89
CA GLY A 648 -5.91 -15.62 -9.80
C GLY A 648 -5.24 -14.47 -10.53
N ARG A 649 -5.38 -13.23 -10.06
CA ARG A 649 -4.69 -12.06 -10.62
C ARG A 649 -4.16 -11.11 -9.57
N ASN A 650 -3.00 -10.54 -9.83
CA ASN A 650 -2.38 -9.56 -8.95
C ASN A 650 -2.86 -8.13 -9.28
N VAL A 651 -4.12 -7.84 -8.94
CA VAL A 651 -4.81 -6.55 -9.16
C VAL A 651 -4.63 -5.64 -7.94
N PRO A 652 -4.40 -4.33 -8.11
CA PRO A 652 -4.30 -3.43 -6.96
C PRO A 652 -5.57 -3.42 -6.10
N LEU A 653 -5.40 -3.45 -4.77
CA LEU A 653 -6.46 -3.80 -3.82
C LEU A 653 -7.58 -2.76 -3.73
N PHE A 654 -7.27 -1.49 -3.99
CA PHE A 654 -8.23 -0.39 -3.95
C PHE A 654 -8.63 0.08 -5.37
N LYS A 655 -8.35 -0.71 -6.41
CA LYS A 655 -8.69 -0.34 -7.80
C LYS A 655 -10.21 -0.23 -7.96
N GLY A 656 -10.67 0.82 -8.66
CA GLY A 656 -12.08 1.14 -8.84
C GLY A 656 -12.79 1.73 -7.61
N ASN A 657 -12.19 1.66 -6.41
CA ASN A 657 -12.69 2.29 -5.20
C ASN A 657 -11.53 2.62 -4.25
N ALA A 658 -11.01 3.85 -4.34
CA ALA A 658 -9.90 4.32 -3.51
C ALA A 658 -10.19 4.28 -1.99
N ARG A 659 -11.47 4.20 -1.60
CA ARG A 659 -11.91 4.18 -0.21
C ARG A 659 -12.49 2.81 0.18
N ARG A 660 -12.20 1.75 -0.57
CA ARG A 660 -12.59 0.36 -0.26
C ARG A 660 -12.25 0.07 1.19
N SER A 661 -13.23 -0.35 1.98
CA SER A 661 -13.01 -0.71 3.38
C SER A 661 -12.29 -2.06 3.49
N ILE A 662 -10.97 -2.01 3.38
CA ILE A 662 -10.05 -3.12 3.65
C ILE A 662 -8.90 -2.59 4.49
N ALA A 663 -8.43 -3.38 5.44
CA ALA A 663 -7.27 -3.02 6.27
C ALA A 663 -6.58 -4.28 6.82
N LEU A 664 -5.40 -4.08 7.41
CA LEU A 664 -4.71 -5.11 8.17
C LEU A 664 -5.48 -5.45 9.45
N ARG A 665 -5.68 -6.74 9.71
CA ARG A 665 -6.29 -7.26 10.96
C ARG A 665 -5.29 -7.94 11.89
N ASN A 666 -4.08 -8.25 11.42
CA ASN A 666 -2.98 -8.73 12.25
C ASN A 666 -1.69 -8.42 11.52
N HIS A 667 -0.78 -7.71 12.18
CA HIS A 667 0.51 -7.31 11.64
C HIS A 667 1.56 -7.16 12.75
N TYR A 668 2.78 -6.74 12.38
CA TYR A 668 3.94 -6.67 13.27
C TYR A 668 3.68 -6.00 14.64
N TYR A 669 3.01 -4.84 14.63
CA TYR A 669 2.72 -4.05 15.85
C TYR A 669 1.49 -4.49 16.63
N GLY A 670 0.74 -5.47 16.13
CA GLY A 670 -0.43 -5.97 16.85
C GLY A 670 -1.64 -6.24 15.97
N PRO A 671 -2.83 -6.22 16.57
CA PRO A 671 -4.03 -6.82 16.00
C PRO A 671 -4.76 -5.95 14.97
N GLY A 672 -4.13 -4.92 14.38
CA GLY A 672 -4.73 -4.05 13.35
C GLY A 672 -6.17 -3.64 13.65
N ASN A 673 -7.03 -3.59 12.62
CA ASN A 673 -8.48 -3.41 12.78
C ASN A 673 -9.18 -4.77 12.99
N LEU A 674 -9.40 -5.13 14.26
CA LEU A 674 -10.10 -6.35 14.66
C LEU A 674 -11.60 -6.37 14.32
N ALA A 675 -12.21 -5.22 14.05
CA ALA A 675 -13.64 -5.09 13.80
C ALA A 675 -14.02 -5.43 12.35
N LEU A 676 -13.06 -5.49 11.41
CA LEU A 676 -13.37 -5.84 10.02
C LEU A 676 -13.75 -7.32 9.86
N PRO A 677 -14.74 -7.65 9.01
CA PRO A 677 -15.05 -9.04 8.67
C PRO A 677 -13.94 -9.70 7.83
N PRO A 678 -13.84 -11.04 7.82
CA PRO A 678 -12.78 -11.75 7.11
C PRO A 678 -12.61 -11.38 5.64
N GLY A 679 -13.69 -11.12 4.90
CA GLY A 679 -13.61 -10.72 3.48
C GLY A 679 -13.06 -9.31 3.21
N GLN A 680 -12.82 -8.53 4.28
CA GLN A 680 -12.21 -7.19 4.23
C GLN A 680 -10.90 -7.12 5.02
N ALA A 681 -10.57 -8.18 5.75
CA ALA A 681 -9.40 -8.26 6.60
C ALA A 681 -8.22 -8.86 5.81
N TRP A 682 -7.19 -8.03 5.61
CA TRP A 682 -5.91 -8.51 5.12
C TRP A 682 -5.07 -9.01 6.29
N TYR A 683 -4.46 -10.17 6.10
CA TYR A 683 -3.55 -10.77 7.07
C TYR A 683 -2.15 -10.74 6.49
N GLN A 684 -1.23 -10.10 7.20
CA GLN A 684 0.19 -10.16 6.90
C GLN A 684 0.87 -10.47 8.23
N GLN A 685 1.36 -11.69 8.44
CA GLN A 685 1.91 -12.19 9.71
C GLN A 685 3.33 -12.74 9.49
N GLY A 686 4.29 -11.85 9.33
CA GLY A 686 5.70 -12.20 9.37
C GLY A 686 6.11 -12.55 10.79
N GLY A 687 7.19 -13.30 10.94
CA GLY A 687 7.71 -13.52 12.28
C GLY A 687 8.51 -12.30 12.79
N ARG A 688 8.73 -12.21 14.10
CA ARG A 688 9.40 -11.04 14.72
C ARG A 688 10.91 -11.09 14.49
N VAL A 689 11.52 -10.00 14.01
CA VAL A 689 12.99 -9.82 14.03
C VAL A 689 13.52 -9.93 15.46
N SER A 690 12.80 -9.42 16.47
CA SER A 690 13.11 -9.64 17.89
C SER A 690 13.02 -11.12 18.33
N GLY A 691 12.29 -11.95 17.58
CA GLY A 691 12.27 -13.41 17.73
C GLY A 691 13.51 -14.09 17.13
N TRP A 692 14.21 -13.46 16.17
CA TRP A 692 15.53 -13.91 15.69
C TRP A 692 16.59 -13.74 16.79
N LEU A 693 16.36 -12.83 17.74
CA LEU A 693 17.25 -12.53 18.86
C LEU A 693 17.16 -13.56 20.00
N ARG A 694 16.13 -14.41 20.02
CA ARG A 694 15.88 -15.36 21.12
C ARG A 694 16.62 -16.70 20.96
N GLY A 695 17.46 -16.86 19.93
CA GLY A 695 18.25 -18.07 19.70
C GLY A 695 19.50 -17.82 18.86
N VAL A 696 20.47 -18.73 18.94
CA VAL A 696 21.80 -18.64 18.30
C VAL A 696 21.79 -18.82 16.78
N ASN A 697 20.62 -19.09 16.17
CA ASN A 697 20.51 -19.37 14.74
C ASN A 697 20.06 -18.12 13.95
N PRO A 698 20.89 -17.61 13.01
CA PRO A 698 20.67 -16.33 12.35
C PRO A 698 19.37 -16.18 11.55
N LEU A 699 18.77 -17.29 11.10
CA LEU A 699 17.72 -17.32 10.08
C LEU A 699 16.41 -17.99 10.57
N ARG A 700 16.16 -18.00 11.88
CA ARG A 700 14.94 -18.55 12.50
C ARG A 700 14.02 -17.44 13.02
N VAL A 701 12.71 -17.57 12.79
CA VAL A 701 11.71 -16.59 13.22
C VAL A 701 10.59 -17.22 14.04
N ALA A 702 10.26 -16.62 15.18
CA ALA A 702 9.07 -16.94 15.96
C ALA A 702 7.85 -16.11 15.48
N ALA A 703 6.70 -16.74 15.29
CA ALA A 703 5.45 -16.05 14.99
C ALA A 703 4.78 -15.55 16.29
N PRO A 704 4.38 -14.26 16.39
CA PRO A 704 3.82 -13.63 17.60
C PRO A 704 2.69 -14.37 18.32
N TYR A 705 1.86 -15.13 17.59
CA TYR A 705 0.62 -15.73 18.10
C TYR A 705 0.42 -17.21 17.71
N GLY A 706 1.28 -17.77 16.85
CA GLY A 706 1.19 -19.16 16.36
C GLY A 706 2.14 -20.15 17.04
N GLY A 707 3.01 -19.66 17.93
CA GLY A 707 4.08 -20.47 18.54
C GLY A 707 5.29 -20.68 17.62
N ASP A 708 6.33 -21.33 18.18
CA ASP A 708 7.56 -21.73 17.49
C ASP A 708 7.35 -23.06 16.75
N VAL A 709 6.66 -23.07 15.62
CA VAL A 709 6.70 -24.21 14.70
C VAL A 709 7.57 -23.83 13.49
N PRO A 710 8.88 -24.14 13.52
CA PRO A 710 9.84 -23.72 12.50
C PRO A 710 9.46 -24.15 11.07
N GLU A 711 8.67 -25.22 10.94
CA GLU A 711 8.27 -25.83 9.67
C GLU A 711 6.90 -25.33 9.14
N ARG A 712 6.22 -24.42 9.86
CA ARG A 712 4.90 -23.90 9.48
C ARG A 712 4.88 -22.37 9.59
N PRO A 713 5.16 -21.63 8.51
CA PRO A 713 5.17 -20.19 8.58
C PRO A 713 3.71 -19.72 8.62
N TYR A 714 3.43 -18.72 9.44
CA TYR A 714 2.13 -18.08 9.47
C TYR A 714 2.22 -16.65 8.92
N PHE A 715 3.05 -16.42 7.88
CA PHE A 715 3.03 -15.38 6.78
C PHE A 715 4.22 -14.44 6.52
N GLY A 716 5.18 -14.91 5.71
CA GLY A 716 6.08 -14.08 4.92
C GLY A 716 7.39 -13.70 5.60
N THR A 717 8.44 -13.52 4.81
CA THR A 717 9.81 -13.26 5.29
C THR A 717 10.02 -11.82 5.76
N PHE A 718 9.16 -10.85 5.38
CA PHE A 718 9.29 -9.43 5.73
C PHE A 718 7.93 -8.75 5.96
N GLN A 719 7.77 -8.12 7.14
CA GLN A 719 6.67 -7.20 7.43
C GLN A 719 7.20 -5.78 7.41
N VAL A 720 6.83 -5.03 6.37
CA VAL A 720 7.11 -3.59 6.31
C VAL A 720 5.86 -2.86 6.73
N ASP A 721 5.99 -2.00 7.74
CA ASP A 721 4.90 -1.14 8.20
C ASP A 721 4.84 0.19 7.46
N LYS A 722 3.84 1.01 7.80
CA LYS A 722 3.67 2.33 7.18
C LYS A 722 4.87 3.27 7.40
N LEU A 723 5.39 3.32 8.63
CA LEU A 723 6.57 4.09 9.01
C LEU A 723 7.85 3.66 8.30
N HIS A 724 7.89 2.42 7.83
CA HIS A 724 9.00 1.82 7.09
C HIS A 724 8.64 1.52 5.64
N GLY A 725 7.55 2.08 5.10
CA GLY A 725 7.07 1.86 3.73
C GLY A 725 7.95 2.45 2.62
N HIS A 726 9.24 2.61 2.84
CA HIS A 726 10.23 3.23 1.95
C HIS A 726 10.74 2.34 0.79
N GLN A 727 10.03 1.26 0.47
CA GLN A 727 10.40 0.34 -0.62
C GLN A 727 9.70 0.77 -1.90
N PHE A 728 10.46 1.25 -2.88
CA PHE A 728 9.93 1.89 -4.08
C PHE A 728 10.34 1.17 -5.37
N PRO A 729 9.88 -0.07 -5.63
CA PRO A 729 10.23 -0.76 -6.87
C PRO A 729 9.82 0.05 -8.11
N GLY A 730 8.78 0.89 -8.01
CA GLY A 730 8.27 1.74 -9.09
C GLY A 730 9.32 2.61 -9.80
N TRP A 731 10.44 2.97 -9.15
CA TRP A 731 11.55 3.65 -9.82
C TRP A 731 12.08 2.87 -11.03
N GLY A 732 12.03 1.53 -10.99
CA GLY A 732 12.51 0.69 -12.08
C GLY A 732 11.84 0.96 -13.42
N SER A 733 10.54 1.29 -13.45
CA SER A 733 9.83 1.60 -14.71
C SER A 733 10.21 2.97 -15.29
N LEU A 734 10.82 3.84 -14.49
CA LEU A 734 11.43 5.09 -14.96
C LEU A 734 12.85 4.85 -15.52
N LEU A 735 13.50 3.73 -15.21
CA LEU A 735 14.87 3.40 -15.64
C LEU A 735 14.93 2.39 -16.77
N PHE A 736 14.02 1.43 -16.77
CA PHE A 736 13.96 0.32 -17.71
C PHE A 736 12.65 0.36 -18.51
N ARG A 737 12.71 -0.02 -19.79
CA ARG A 737 11.57 -0.15 -20.70
C ARG A 737 10.74 -1.40 -20.40
N THR A 738 10.21 -1.49 -19.18
CA THR A 738 9.31 -2.56 -18.73
C THR A 738 8.23 -2.03 -17.75
N PRO A 739 6.98 -2.52 -17.84
CA PRO A 739 5.93 -2.21 -16.87
C PRO A 739 6.05 -3.01 -15.57
N GLU A 740 6.97 -3.97 -15.51
CA GLU A 740 7.18 -4.88 -14.38
C GLU A 740 7.19 -4.17 -13.02
N PHE A 741 8.04 -3.15 -12.91
CA PHE A 741 8.30 -2.46 -11.66
C PHE A 741 7.13 -1.58 -11.23
N ALA A 742 6.30 -1.12 -12.17
CA ALA A 742 5.02 -0.49 -11.87
C ALA A 742 4.06 -1.51 -11.23
N PHE A 743 3.97 -2.74 -11.75
CA PHE A 743 3.11 -3.77 -11.15
C PHE A 743 3.54 -4.11 -9.72
N LEU A 744 4.84 -4.15 -9.46
CA LEU A 744 5.35 -4.32 -8.11
C LEU A 744 5.03 -3.08 -7.25
N GLY A 745 5.35 -1.88 -7.72
CA GLY A 745 5.18 -0.61 -7.00
C GLY A 745 3.75 -0.33 -6.56
N HIS A 746 2.75 -0.59 -7.42
CA HIS A 746 1.35 -0.37 -7.07
C HIS A 746 0.88 -1.28 -5.92
N ARG A 747 1.44 -2.50 -5.83
CA ARG A 747 1.16 -3.44 -4.73
C ARG A 747 1.87 -3.06 -3.43
N PHE A 748 3.07 -2.49 -3.50
CA PHE A 748 3.73 -1.93 -2.31
C PHE A 748 3.01 -0.68 -1.79
N TRP A 749 2.42 0.11 -2.68
CA TRP A 749 1.55 1.20 -2.26
C TRP A 749 0.30 0.69 -1.53
N ASP A 750 -0.32 -0.40 -2.01
CA ASP A 750 -1.46 -1.02 -1.33
C ASP A 750 -1.11 -1.50 0.09
N GLN A 751 0.09 -2.08 0.28
CA GLN A 751 0.56 -2.47 1.61
C GLN A 751 0.55 -1.27 2.58
N ASN A 752 1.05 -0.11 2.15
CA ASN A 752 1.03 1.11 2.96
C ASN A 752 -0.40 1.51 3.33
N ARG A 753 -1.31 1.49 2.35
CA ARG A 753 -2.73 1.86 2.52
C ARG A 753 -3.52 0.89 3.39
N LEU A 754 -3.13 -0.38 3.44
CA LEU A 754 -3.74 -1.38 4.33
C LEU A 754 -3.43 -1.12 5.82
N TYR A 755 -2.35 -0.40 6.17
CA TYR A 755 -2.08 0.05 7.55
C TYR A 755 -2.99 1.22 7.93
N SER A 756 -2.95 2.29 7.13
CA SER A 756 -3.92 3.37 7.16
C SER A 756 -3.98 4.03 5.80
N ASN A 757 -5.20 4.23 5.29
CA ASN A 757 -5.47 4.67 3.93
C ASN A 757 -5.47 6.20 3.82
N ASP A 758 -4.40 6.83 4.31
CA ASP A 758 -4.23 8.29 4.39
C ASP A 758 -2.80 8.67 3.98
N ILE A 759 -2.59 9.88 3.45
CA ILE A 759 -1.26 10.44 3.17
C ILE A 759 -0.93 11.56 4.16
N ILE A 760 -1.81 12.55 4.25
CA ILE A 760 -1.69 13.70 5.16
C ILE A 760 -3.02 13.99 5.88
N GLY A 761 -4.15 13.51 5.35
CA GLY A 761 -5.51 13.78 5.85
C GLY A 761 -5.90 13.09 7.17
N ASP A 762 -4.93 12.60 7.95
CA ASP A 762 -5.22 11.91 9.21
C ASP A 762 -5.89 12.86 10.23
N PRO A 763 -6.84 12.38 11.03
CA PRO A 763 -7.54 13.23 12.00
C PRO A 763 -6.68 13.66 13.20
N TRP A 764 -5.49 13.07 13.38
CA TRP A 764 -4.64 13.24 14.57
C TRP A 764 -3.52 14.28 14.38
N LEU A 765 -3.36 14.79 13.16
CA LEU A 765 -2.33 15.74 12.74
C LEU A 765 -0.90 15.19 12.91
N ASP A 766 -0.72 13.89 12.68
CA ASP A 766 0.57 13.23 12.87
C ASP A 766 1.33 13.03 11.54
N LEU A 767 0.64 12.82 10.41
CA LEU A 767 1.29 12.45 9.14
C LEU A 767 2.06 13.59 8.47
N TRP A 768 1.63 14.86 8.63
CA TRP A 768 2.25 16.02 7.95
C TRP A 768 3.68 16.34 8.39
N SER A 769 4.11 15.81 9.55
CA SER A 769 5.46 16.01 10.10
C SER A 769 6.24 14.70 10.25
N SER A 770 5.67 13.59 9.80
CA SER A 770 6.26 12.25 9.93
C SER A 770 6.62 11.66 8.56
N ARG A 771 7.61 10.75 8.56
CA ARG A 771 8.09 10.11 7.32
C ARG A 771 7.06 9.19 6.66
N GLU A 772 6.13 8.61 7.42
CA GLU A 772 5.10 7.72 6.85
C GLU A 772 4.18 8.44 5.87
N GLY A 773 3.80 9.69 6.17
CA GLY A 773 3.07 10.53 5.24
C GLY A 773 3.89 10.82 3.99
N ALA A 774 5.18 11.14 4.16
CA ALA A 774 6.11 11.34 3.04
C ALA A 774 6.26 10.09 2.16
N TRP A 775 6.38 8.88 2.73
CA TRP A 775 6.46 7.64 1.98
C TRP A 775 5.17 7.33 1.22
N ALA A 776 4.01 7.53 1.85
CA ALA A 776 2.72 7.37 1.22
C ALA A 776 2.57 8.33 0.02
N PHE A 777 3.07 9.56 0.16
CA PHE A 777 3.12 10.54 -0.93
C PHE A 777 4.02 10.10 -2.10
N VAL A 778 5.24 9.60 -1.82
CA VAL A 778 6.15 9.11 -2.88
C VAL A 778 5.56 7.90 -3.61
N HIS A 779 4.95 6.97 -2.88
CA HIS A 779 4.22 5.85 -3.49
C HIS A 779 3.12 6.33 -4.44
N ALA A 780 2.29 7.27 -4.00
CA ALA A 780 1.24 7.83 -4.83
C ALA A 780 1.80 8.54 -6.08
N ALA A 781 2.88 9.31 -5.92
CA ALA A 781 3.53 10.00 -7.02
C ALA A 781 4.12 9.02 -8.06
N LEU A 782 4.79 7.95 -7.61
CA LEU A 782 5.29 6.89 -8.49
C LEU A 782 4.16 6.11 -9.15
N ALA A 783 3.10 5.79 -8.41
CA ALA A 783 1.92 5.10 -8.95
C ALA A 783 1.23 5.95 -10.02
N TRP A 784 1.11 7.27 -9.82
CA TRP A 784 0.58 8.21 -10.80
C TRP A 784 1.50 8.35 -12.02
N LYS A 785 2.83 8.40 -11.81
CA LYS A 785 3.81 8.49 -12.90
C LYS A 785 3.77 7.25 -13.79
N THR A 786 3.58 6.07 -13.19
CA THR A 786 3.54 4.76 -13.85
C THR A 786 2.12 4.22 -14.03
N ALA A 787 1.11 5.08 -13.99
CA ALA A 787 -0.29 4.69 -14.10
C ALA A 787 -0.67 4.22 -15.51
N SER A 788 -1.66 3.34 -15.59
CA SER A 788 -2.25 2.88 -16.85
C SER A 788 -3.73 2.52 -16.70
N ALA A 789 -4.61 3.34 -17.27
CA ALA A 789 -6.04 3.05 -17.35
C ALA A 789 -6.39 1.78 -18.15
N GLY A 790 -5.54 1.41 -19.12
CA GLY A 790 -5.73 0.20 -19.94
C GLY A 790 -5.32 -1.10 -19.24
N SER A 791 -4.50 -1.01 -18.18
CA SER A 791 -4.03 -2.16 -17.41
C SER A 791 -5.00 -2.50 -16.29
N GLN A 792 -5.18 -3.80 -16.05
CA GLN A 792 -5.94 -4.27 -14.89
C GLN A 792 -5.04 -4.44 -13.65
N ARG A 793 -3.72 -4.34 -13.82
CA ARG A 793 -2.71 -4.50 -12.77
C ARG A 793 -2.15 -3.18 -12.23
N LEU A 794 -2.54 -2.05 -12.82
CA LEU A 794 -2.11 -0.72 -12.43
C LEU A 794 -3.32 0.16 -12.14
N TYR A 795 -3.18 1.10 -11.22
CA TYR A 795 -4.08 2.23 -11.10
C TYR A 795 -3.98 3.14 -12.33
N SER A 796 -5.08 3.79 -12.68
CA SER A 796 -5.08 4.93 -13.61
C SER A 796 -4.70 6.23 -12.90
N ARG A 797 -4.29 7.26 -13.66
CA ARG A 797 -3.98 8.58 -13.06
C ARG A 797 -5.19 9.17 -12.35
N ALA A 798 -6.39 8.97 -12.91
CA ALA A 798 -7.63 9.41 -12.32
C ALA A 798 -7.91 8.73 -10.97
N GLU A 799 -7.71 7.41 -10.86
CA GLU A 799 -7.86 6.67 -9.60
C GLU A 799 -6.86 7.14 -8.53
N VAL A 800 -5.60 7.41 -8.92
CA VAL A 800 -4.60 7.92 -7.97
C VAL A 800 -4.95 9.34 -7.51
N LEU A 801 -5.31 10.24 -8.44
CA LEU A 801 -5.65 11.63 -8.09
C LEU A 801 -6.94 11.74 -7.29
N ASP A 802 -7.93 10.89 -7.54
CA ASP A 802 -9.17 10.83 -6.75
C ASP A 802 -8.85 10.55 -5.27
N PHE A 803 -7.98 9.57 -4.99
CA PHE A 803 -7.53 9.28 -3.62
C PHE A 803 -6.80 10.47 -2.99
N VAL A 804 -5.75 10.98 -3.65
CA VAL A 804 -4.88 12.01 -3.06
C VAL A 804 -5.60 13.34 -2.91
N THR A 805 -6.48 13.70 -3.84
CA THR A 805 -7.29 14.92 -3.74
C THR A 805 -8.21 14.84 -2.54
N PHE A 806 -8.91 13.72 -2.36
CA PHE A 806 -9.79 13.51 -1.21
C PHE A 806 -9.04 13.60 0.13
N ASP A 807 -7.85 13.00 0.21
CA ASP A 807 -7.00 13.05 1.41
C ASP A 807 -6.51 14.48 1.71
N PHE A 808 -6.00 15.20 0.71
CA PHE A 808 -5.52 16.58 0.87
C PHE A 808 -6.66 17.57 1.16
N GLU A 809 -7.84 17.38 0.58
CA GLU A 809 -9.02 18.20 0.89
C GLU A 809 -9.52 17.96 2.31
N GLN A 810 -9.44 16.73 2.83
CA GLN A 810 -9.72 16.48 4.24
C GLN A 810 -8.74 17.20 5.16
N PHE A 811 -7.43 17.16 4.86
CA PHE A 811 -6.45 17.94 5.61
C PHE A 811 -6.75 19.44 5.53
N HIS A 812 -7.10 19.91 4.33
CA HIS A 812 -7.48 21.31 4.10
C HIS A 812 -8.61 21.72 5.05
N ASP A 813 -9.70 20.97 5.05
CA ASP A 813 -10.92 21.33 5.78
C ASP A 813 -10.82 21.09 7.29
N ARG A 814 -10.06 20.08 7.74
CA ARG A 814 -9.89 19.75 9.16
C ARG A 814 -8.85 20.59 9.88
N HIS A 815 -7.76 20.93 9.20
CA HIS A 815 -6.56 21.48 9.84
C HIS A 815 -6.09 22.79 9.24
N TYR A 816 -6.10 22.92 7.90
CA TYR A 816 -5.53 24.09 7.25
C TYR A 816 -6.45 25.32 7.35
N ALA A 817 -7.69 25.20 6.89
CA ALA A 817 -8.67 26.28 6.82
C ALA A 817 -9.70 26.26 7.96
N SER A 818 -9.54 25.37 8.95
CA SER A 818 -10.38 25.32 10.14
C SER A 818 -10.13 26.48 11.09
N ASP A 819 -11.07 26.73 11.99
CA ASP A 819 -10.97 27.73 13.06
C ASP A 819 -11.22 27.07 14.43
N PRO A 820 -10.19 26.90 15.28
CA PRO A 820 -8.77 27.21 15.02
C PRO A 820 -8.11 26.22 14.05
N GLY A 821 -7.12 26.69 13.28
CA GLY A 821 -6.38 25.92 12.26
C GLY A 821 -5.11 26.64 11.77
N PHE A 822 -4.40 26.12 10.76
CA PHE A 822 -3.13 26.71 10.31
C PHE A 822 -3.27 28.10 9.67
N LEU A 823 -4.39 28.40 9.00
CA LEU A 823 -4.72 29.74 8.51
C LEU A 823 -5.28 30.67 9.59
N HIS A 824 -5.81 30.08 10.66
CA HIS A 824 -6.43 30.77 11.79
C HIS A 824 -5.76 30.31 13.10
N PRO A 825 -4.45 30.57 13.28
CA PRO A 825 -3.73 30.08 14.44
C PRO A 825 -4.31 30.69 15.73
N PRO A 826 -4.54 29.87 16.77
CA PRO A 826 -5.12 30.36 18.01
C PRO A 826 -4.14 31.27 18.74
N THR A 827 -4.66 32.28 19.45
CA THR A 827 -3.86 33.17 20.31
C THR A 827 -3.75 32.66 21.76
N ASN A 828 -4.64 31.74 22.15
CA ASN A 828 -4.63 31.07 23.45
C ASN A 828 -4.66 29.55 23.26
N LEU A 829 -3.76 28.86 23.96
CA LEU A 829 -3.55 27.41 23.88
C LEU A 829 -4.24 26.62 24.99
N MET A 830 -5.11 27.27 25.77
CA MET A 830 -5.86 26.66 26.86
C MET A 830 -7.27 26.29 26.39
N ARG A 831 -7.63 25.00 26.47
CA ARG A 831 -9.00 24.50 26.28
C ARG A 831 -9.53 24.01 27.62
N ASN A 832 -10.63 24.60 28.08
CA ASN A 832 -11.23 24.30 29.39
C ASN A 832 -10.24 24.42 30.57
N GLY A 833 -9.33 25.39 30.50
CA GLY A 833 -8.31 25.63 31.53
C GLY A 833 -7.15 24.62 31.53
N GLN A 834 -7.00 23.80 30.49
CA GLN A 834 -5.88 22.87 30.31
C GLN A 834 -5.14 23.17 29.01
N VAL A 835 -3.83 22.89 28.98
CA VAL A 835 -3.02 23.04 27.76
C VAL A 835 -3.50 22.06 26.70
N ASP A 836 -3.80 22.56 25.50
CA ASP A 836 -4.12 21.76 24.34
C ASP A 836 -2.93 21.78 23.36
N ILE A 837 -2.14 20.71 23.36
CA ILE A 837 -0.98 20.58 22.47
C ILE A 837 -1.40 20.57 20.99
N GLY A 838 -2.61 20.11 20.67
CA GLY A 838 -3.14 20.18 19.30
C GLY A 838 -3.31 21.61 18.82
N LEU A 839 -3.82 22.51 19.66
CA LEU A 839 -3.88 23.94 19.36
C LEU A 839 -2.48 24.57 19.24
N ALA A 840 -1.55 24.11 20.07
CA ALA A 840 -0.17 24.60 20.06
C ALA A 840 0.53 24.32 18.72
N VAL A 841 0.21 23.20 18.05
CA VAL A 841 0.74 22.89 16.70
C VAL A 841 0.38 23.97 15.68
N TYR A 842 -0.88 24.39 15.63
CA TYR A 842 -1.34 25.43 14.68
C TYR A 842 -0.63 26.77 14.92
N ALA A 843 -0.50 27.17 16.18
CA ALA A 843 0.18 28.42 16.54
C ALA A 843 1.69 28.36 16.27
N ALA A 844 2.37 27.27 16.66
CA ALA A 844 3.81 27.12 16.48
C ALA A 844 4.22 27.08 15.00
N ALA A 845 3.41 26.45 14.15
CA ALA A 845 3.73 26.32 12.72
C ALA A 845 3.86 27.67 12.01
N ALA A 846 3.09 28.69 12.44
CA ALA A 846 3.19 30.05 11.92
C ALA A 846 4.58 30.67 12.15
N HIS A 847 5.30 30.24 13.19
CA HIS A 847 6.61 30.74 13.57
C HIS A 847 7.75 29.84 13.09
N PHE A 848 7.60 28.53 13.25
CA PHE A 848 8.70 27.56 13.07
C PHE A 848 8.55 26.66 11.85
N GLY A 849 7.43 26.71 11.12
CA GLY A 849 7.17 25.84 9.96
C GLY A 849 6.65 24.47 10.37
N ILE A 850 7.18 23.40 9.78
CA ILE A 850 6.71 22.04 10.11
C ILE A 850 7.09 21.67 11.55
N VAL A 851 6.13 21.19 12.34
CA VAL A 851 6.32 20.82 13.75
C VAL A 851 5.67 19.47 14.06
N GLY A 852 6.32 18.65 14.89
CA GLY A 852 5.74 17.45 15.47
C GLY A 852 5.28 17.68 16.91
N LYS A 853 4.39 16.82 17.40
CA LYS A 853 3.93 16.83 18.79
C LYS A 853 4.10 15.47 19.45
N ASP A 854 4.24 15.48 20.77
CA ASP A 854 3.87 14.38 21.65
C ASP A 854 2.85 14.88 22.69
N ASP A 855 2.54 14.08 23.70
CA ASP A 855 1.51 14.42 24.70
C ASP A 855 1.86 15.67 25.54
N ARG A 856 3.11 16.14 25.54
CA ARG A 856 3.58 17.21 26.45
C ARG A 856 4.42 18.29 25.78
N ARG A 857 4.84 18.15 24.53
CA ARG A 857 5.71 19.13 23.87
C ARG A 857 5.56 19.16 22.36
N LEU A 858 6.03 20.27 21.81
CA LEU A 858 6.26 20.48 20.40
C LEU A 858 7.76 20.34 20.09
N THR A 859 8.07 19.58 19.06
CA THR A 859 9.46 19.33 18.65
C THR A 859 9.61 19.41 17.14
N GLN A 860 10.83 19.66 16.68
CA GLN A 860 11.22 19.38 15.30
C GLN A 860 12.19 18.22 15.29
N HIS A 861 11.77 17.13 14.67
CA HIS A 861 12.65 16.02 14.40
C HIS A 861 13.52 16.37 13.20
N GLU A 862 14.78 16.76 13.44
CA GLU A 862 15.67 17.33 12.43
C GLU A 862 15.86 16.40 11.22
N PHE A 863 15.87 15.12 11.52
CA PHE A 863 15.87 14.00 10.59
C PHE A 863 14.50 13.73 9.91
N SER A 864 13.47 13.30 10.66
CA SER A 864 12.23 12.76 10.07
C SER A 864 11.41 13.76 9.26
N ILE A 865 11.40 15.03 9.66
CA ILE A 865 10.62 16.07 8.98
C ILE A 865 11.19 16.31 7.57
N GLY A 866 12.48 16.11 7.34
CA GLY A 866 13.11 16.33 6.04
C GLY A 866 12.57 15.44 4.92
N TYR A 867 12.03 14.26 5.24
CA TYR A 867 11.52 13.33 4.22
C TYR A 867 10.33 13.88 3.44
N TRP A 868 9.49 14.69 4.07
CA TRP A 868 8.42 15.39 3.35
C TRP A 868 8.97 16.32 2.27
N LEU A 869 10.05 17.05 2.56
CA LEU A 869 10.66 17.92 1.57
C LEU A 869 11.25 17.12 0.40
N SER A 870 11.93 16.01 0.69
CA SER A 870 12.45 15.09 -0.34
C SER A 870 11.33 14.46 -1.18
N ALA A 871 10.21 14.09 -0.55
CA ALA A 871 9.01 13.56 -1.21
C ALA A 871 8.34 14.61 -2.12
N LEU A 872 8.18 15.84 -1.63
CA LEU A 872 7.64 16.96 -2.41
C LEU A 872 8.52 17.27 -3.62
N ALA A 873 9.84 17.26 -3.44
CA ALA A 873 10.81 17.49 -4.51
C ALA A 873 10.75 16.38 -5.58
N ALA A 874 10.63 15.12 -5.16
CA ALA A 874 10.41 13.99 -6.08
C ALA A 874 9.07 14.10 -6.82
N GLY A 875 8.01 14.49 -6.12
CA GLY A 875 6.68 14.74 -6.69
C GLY A 875 6.70 15.85 -7.75
N GLU A 876 7.44 16.93 -7.51
CA GLU A 876 7.63 18.02 -8.49
C GLU A 876 8.34 17.50 -9.74
N LYS A 877 9.43 16.72 -9.58
CA LYS A 877 10.16 16.14 -10.72
C LYS A 877 9.37 15.13 -11.54
N MET A 878 8.49 14.36 -10.90
CA MET A 878 7.61 13.46 -11.62
C MET A 878 6.48 14.19 -12.36
N GLY A 879 6.18 15.45 -11.98
CA GLY A 879 5.05 16.24 -12.45
C GLY A 879 3.77 16.07 -11.62
N PHE A 880 3.83 15.32 -10.52
CA PHE A 880 2.70 15.00 -9.67
C PHE A 880 2.16 16.23 -8.93
N ASN A 881 3.05 17.07 -8.40
CA ASN A 881 2.68 18.32 -7.73
C ASN A 881 1.86 19.24 -8.63
N ALA A 882 2.29 19.40 -9.89
CA ALA A 882 1.57 20.20 -10.88
C ALA A 882 0.18 19.61 -11.18
N ALA A 883 0.05 18.28 -11.24
CA ALA A 883 -1.23 17.61 -11.42
C ALA A 883 -2.17 17.84 -10.22
N LEU A 884 -1.66 17.78 -8.99
CA LEU A 884 -2.43 18.07 -7.76
C LEU A 884 -2.92 19.52 -7.72
N ARG A 885 -2.07 20.49 -8.05
CA ARG A 885 -2.46 21.91 -8.14
C ARG A 885 -3.56 22.13 -9.18
N HIS A 886 -3.50 21.41 -10.30
CA HIS A 886 -4.48 21.55 -11.38
C HIS A 886 -5.84 20.94 -11.03
N VAL A 887 -5.87 19.78 -10.36
CA VAL A 887 -7.12 19.05 -10.09
C VAL A 887 -7.94 19.66 -8.94
N SER A 888 -7.30 20.23 -7.92
CA SER A 888 -7.99 20.89 -6.82
C SER A 888 -7.23 22.09 -6.27
N ARG A 889 -7.95 23.22 -6.13
CA ARG A 889 -7.40 24.44 -5.51
C ARG A 889 -7.06 24.24 -4.04
N LYS A 890 -7.86 23.45 -3.31
CA LYS A 890 -7.62 23.14 -1.89
C LYS A 890 -6.36 22.30 -1.74
N SER A 891 -6.22 21.25 -2.53
CA SER A 891 -5.02 20.41 -2.53
C SER A 891 -3.77 21.19 -2.95
N GLY A 892 -3.88 22.06 -3.96
CA GLY A 892 -2.82 22.98 -4.35
C GLY A 892 -2.40 23.93 -3.22
N ALA A 893 -3.35 24.51 -2.50
CA ALA A 893 -3.08 25.39 -1.36
C ALA A 893 -2.33 24.66 -0.23
N VAL A 894 -2.76 23.44 0.12
CA VAL A 894 -2.07 22.60 1.13
C VAL A 894 -0.64 22.27 0.68
N LEU A 895 -0.47 21.86 -0.58
CA LEU A 895 0.84 21.50 -1.14
C LEU A 895 1.82 22.68 -1.10
N ASP A 896 1.41 23.85 -1.59
CA ASP A 896 2.25 25.04 -1.65
C ASP A 896 2.53 25.60 -0.24
N TRP A 897 1.54 25.52 0.66
CA TRP A 897 1.73 25.83 2.07
C TRP A 897 2.76 24.91 2.73
N LEU A 898 2.72 23.60 2.47
CA LEU A 898 3.65 22.63 3.03
C LEU A 898 5.10 22.93 2.58
N ILE A 899 5.30 23.27 1.30
CA ILE A 899 6.60 23.74 0.77
C ILE A 899 7.05 25.01 1.50
N ALA A 900 6.16 25.99 1.70
CA ALA A 900 6.46 27.23 2.40
C ALA A 900 6.83 26.98 3.88
N MET A 901 6.15 26.06 4.57
CA MET A 901 6.47 25.68 5.95
C MET A 901 7.83 24.99 6.05
N HIS A 902 8.21 24.18 5.06
CA HIS A 902 9.57 23.64 4.99
C HIS A 902 10.62 24.73 4.79
N ARG A 903 10.39 25.70 3.90
CA ARG A 903 11.29 26.85 3.74
C ARG A 903 11.45 27.61 5.06
N LYS A 904 10.34 27.92 5.74
CA LYS A 904 10.33 28.63 7.03
C LYS A 904 11.20 27.90 8.06
N ARG A 905 11.01 26.59 8.23
CA ARG A 905 11.84 25.76 9.11
C ARG A 905 13.32 25.83 8.73
N VAL A 906 13.63 25.58 7.46
CA VAL A 906 15.01 25.42 6.97
C VAL A 906 15.78 26.73 7.10
N VAL A 907 15.18 27.83 6.67
CA VAL A 907 15.77 29.17 6.76
C VAL A 907 15.98 29.56 8.22
N GLY A 908 14.95 29.46 9.07
CA GLY A 908 15.09 29.83 10.48
C GLY A 908 16.10 28.97 11.22
N ARG A 909 16.07 27.64 11.00
CA ARG A 909 17.00 26.72 11.66
C ARG A 909 18.47 26.92 11.26
N LEU A 910 18.75 27.22 9.98
CA LEU A 910 20.12 27.41 9.48
C LEU A 910 20.66 28.81 9.74
N ASN A 911 19.82 29.84 9.60
CA ASN A 911 20.27 31.24 9.68
C ASN A 911 20.20 31.80 11.10
N GLU A 912 19.24 31.37 11.92
CA GLU A 912 19.02 31.90 13.27
C GLU A 912 19.35 30.88 14.36
N GLY A 913 18.93 29.62 14.18
CA GLY A 913 18.99 28.58 15.22
C GLY A 913 20.25 27.72 15.23
N ALA A 914 21.36 28.18 14.64
CA ALA A 914 22.56 27.36 14.40
C ALA A 914 23.08 26.64 15.67
N HIS A 915 22.96 27.27 16.84
CA HIS A 915 23.49 26.78 18.12
C HIS A 915 22.42 26.33 19.12
N LEU A 916 21.21 26.06 18.66
CA LEU A 916 20.19 25.50 19.53
C LEU A 916 20.61 24.12 20.04
N PRO A 917 20.44 23.81 21.33
CA PRO A 917 20.69 22.47 21.84
C PRO A 917 19.56 21.53 21.45
N PRO A 918 19.87 20.24 21.26
CA PRO A 918 18.83 19.24 21.25
C PRO A 918 18.13 19.13 22.61
N ILE A 919 16.88 18.71 22.62
CA ILE A 919 16.15 18.41 23.85
C ILE A 919 16.45 16.97 24.31
N ASP A 920 16.46 16.75 25.63
CA ASP A 920 16.70 15.46 26.30
C ASP A 920 18.00 14.73 25.89
N GLY A 921 19.01 15.47 25.43
CA GLY A 921 20.26 14.86 24.96
C GLY A 921 20.10 14.02 23.67
N SER A 922 19.01 14.21 22.92
CA SER A 922 18.77 13.49 21.66
C SER A 922 19.39 14.22 20.48
N ASN A 923 20.34 13.62 19.77
CA ASN A 923 21.04 14.27 18.66
C ASN A 923 20.19 14.65 17.41
N TYR A 924 18.88 14.39 17.41
CA TYR A 924 17.97 14.67 16.29
C TYR A 924 16.65 15.35 16.67
N LEU A 925 16.42 15.68 17.95
CA LEU A 925 15.20 16.36 18.41
C LEU A 925 15.50 17.78 18.86
N LEU A 926 14.88 18.76 18.19
CA LEU A 926 14.90 20.15 18.58
C LEU A 926 13.63 20.49 19.37
N GLY A 927 13.78 21.06 20.57
CA GLY A 927 12.65 21.52 21.38
C GLY A 927 12.10 22.87 20.92
N LEU A 928 10.77 22.99 20.85
CA LEU A 928 10.08 24.27 20.65
C LEU A 928 9.42 24.72 21.97
N TRP A 929 8.16 24.35 22.19
CA TRP A 929 7.40 24.66 23.40
C TRP A 929 7.06 23.38 24.17
N THR A 930 7.00 23.46 25.50
CA THR A 930 6.49 22.38 26.37
C THR A 930 5.17 22.81 27.01
N ALA A 931 4.39 21.85 27.50
CA ALA A 931 3.18 22.14 28.25
C ALA A 931 3.44 23.06 29.44
N ASP A 932 4.60 22.92 30.10
CA ASP A 932 4.99 23.74 31.25
C ASP A 932 5.30 25.19 30.82
N HIS A 933 5.97 25.39 29.68
CA HIS A 933 6.18 26.73 29.11
C HIS A 933 4.86 27.39 28.71
N ILE A 934 3.95 26.64 28.10
CA ILE A 934 2.62 27.13 27.71
C ILE A 934 1.80 27.51 28.94
N ALA A 935 1.81 26.67 29.98
CA ALA A 935 1.13 26.94 31.24
C ALA A 935 1.72 28.17 31.96
N ALA A 936 3.04 28.31 31.99
CA ALA A 936 3.72 29.48 32.57
C ALA A 936 3.38 30.79 31.84
N ALA A 937 3.14 30.72 30.53
CA ALA A 937 2.66 31.84 29.71
C ALA A 937 1.14 32.08 29.83
N GLY A 938 0.42 31.34 30.67
CA GLY A 938 -1.05 31.42 30.77
C GLY A 938 -1.80 30.95 29.51
N GLY A 939 -1.12 30.23 28.62
CA GLY A 939 -1.62 29.86 27.29
C GLY A 939 -1.44 30.93 26.22
N GLU A 940 -0.94 32.13 26.54
CA GLU A 940 -0.86 33.25 25.61
C GLU A 940 0.34 33.11 24.67
N VAL A 941 0.07 32.94 23.36
CA VAL A 941 1.12 32.74 22.34
C VAL A 941 2.07 33.93 22.25
N ALA A 942 1.61 35.13 22.55
CA ALA A 942 2.43 36.35 22.53
C ALA A 942 3.58 36.32 23.57
N HIS A 943 3.46 35.52 24.63
CA HIS A 943 4.45 35.38 25.70
C HIS A 943 5.38 34.17 25.50
N LEU A 944 5.19 33.38 24.45
CA LEU A 944 6.06 32.26 24.10
C LEU A 944 7.16 32.70 23.12
N PRO A 945 8.30 31.99 23.04
CA PRO A 945 9.30 32.21 21.99
C PRO A 945 8.70 32.03 20.59
N ARG A 946 8.96 32.96 19.68
CA ARG A 946 8.42 33.03 18.30
C ARG A 946 9.50 33.04 17.21
N SER A 947 10.77 32.90 17.58
CA SER A 947 11.90 32.76 16.64
C SER A 947 12.90 31.73 17.15
N TYR A 948 13.75 31.22 16.24
CA TYR A 948 14.78 30.24 16.64
C TYR A 948 15.84 30.87 17.57
N ALA A 949 16.11 32.17 17.43
CA ALA A 949 16.99 32.91 18.34
C ALA A 949 16.40 33.04 19.76
N GLU A 950 15.09 33.27 19.88
CA GLU A 950 14.40 33.28 21.18
C GLU A 950 14.40 31.90 21.84
N LEU A 951 14.29 30.83 21.04
CA LEU A 951 14.44 29.46 21.54
C LEU A 951 15.86 29.19 22.09
N GLU A 952 16.90 29.80 21.54
CA GLU A 952 18.28 29.67 22.04
C GLU A 952 18.42 30.34 23.41
N THR A 953 17.67 31.42 23.64
CA THR A 953 17.60 32.05 24.96
C THR A 953 16.86 31.16 25.97
N LEU A 954 15.80 30.47 25.53
CA LEU A 954 15.03 29.57 26.36
C LEU A 954 15.80 28.29 26.74
N TRP A 955 16.41 27.64 25.75
CA TRP A 955 17.04 26.32 25.89
C TRP A 955 18.55 26.37 26.16
N GLY A 956 19.17 27.53 25.99
CA GLY A 956 20.63 27.71 26.06
C GLY A 956 21.31 27.56 24.70
N ARG A 957 22.64 27.61 24.70
CA ARG A 957 23.48 27.64 23.49
C ARG A 957 24.50 26.51 23.47
N THR A 958 24.68 25.88 22.31
CA THR A 958 25.71 24.87 22.08
C THR A 958 27.07 25.46 21.69
N PRO A 959 28.20 24.76 21.94
CA PRO A 959 29.53 25.25 21.59
C PRO A 959 29.74 25.46 20.07
N SER A 960 29.12 24.63 19.25
CA SER A 960 29.16 24.71 17.79
C SER A 960 27.86 24.16 17.20
N TRP A 961 27.69 24.30 15.89
CA TRP A 961 26.48 23.86 15.19
C TRP A 961 26.33 22.33 15.18
N ASP A 962 27.44 21.60 15.36
CA ASP A 962 27.56 20.15 15.27
C ASP A 962 27.87 19.47 16.62
N ARG A 963 28.00 20.21 17.74
CA ARG A 963 28.30 19.63 19.07
C ARG A 963 27.39 20.20 20.14
N TYR A 964 27.03 19.40 21.13
CA TYR A 964 26.28 19.82 22.32
C TYR A 964 26.88 19.19 23.59
N VAL A 965 26.43 19.66 24.76
CA VAL A 965 26.84 19.11 26.06
C VAL A 965 25.63 18.40 26.67
N SER A 966 25.81 17.14 27.06
CA SER A 966 24.83 16.34 27.79
C SER A 966 25.41 15.91 29.14
N ASP A 967 24.60 15.24 29.96
CA ASP A 967 25.06 14.62 31.22
C ASP A 967 26.17 13.58 31.00
N GLN A 968 26.35 13.11 29.76
CA GLN A 968 27.40 12.17 29.35
C GLN A 968 28.65 12.87 28.77
N GLY A 969 28.68 14.21 28.76
CA GLY A 969 29.79 15.03 28.23
C GLY A 969 29.50 15.70 26.89
N SER A 970 30.55 16.15 26.21
CA SER A 970 30.43 16.76 24.87
C SER A 970 30.15 15.68 23.82
N THR A 971 29.02 15.81 23.14
CA THR A 971 28.54 14.88 22.12
C THR A 971 28.49 15.58 20.77
N SER A 972 28.95 14.91 19.72
CA SER A 972 28.73 15.36 18.34
C SER A 972 27.28 15.06 17.95
N ARG A 973 26.62 16.00 17.29
CA ARG A 973 25.51 15.68 16.39
C ARG A 973 26.09 14.71 15.34
N ASP A 974 25.32 13.72 14.90
CA ASP A 974 25.77 12.87 13.79
C ASP A 974 25.34 13.50 12.46
N GLY A 975 26.02 13.14 11.36
CA GLY A 975 25.68 13.69 10.05
C GLY A 975 24.30 13.29 9.58
N GLN A 976 23.86 12.09 9.93
CA GLN A 976 22.53 11.61 9.58
C GLN A 976 21.40 12.51 10.09
N ALA A 977 21.46 12.96 11.35
CA ALA A 977 20.46 13.87 11.91
C ALA A 977 20.34 15.19 11.12
N MET A 978 21.43 15.58 10.45
CA MET A 978 21.59 16.88 9.80
C MET A 978 21.56 16.81 8.26
N ASP A 979 21.76 15.65 7.64
CA ASP A 979 21.89 15.51 6.18
C ASP A 979 20.68 16.06 5.44
N GLN A 980 19.46 15.75 5.89
CA GLN A 980 18.24 16.28 5.31
C GLN A 980 18.12 17.80 5.45
N LEU A 981 18.56 18.36 6.59
CA LEU A 981 18.58 19.81 6.80
C LEU A 981 19.62 20.49 5.91
N ILE A 982 20.79 19.87 5.73
CA ILE A 982 21.87 20.36 4.87
C ILE A 982 21.48 20.29 3.38
N ALA A 983 20.79 19.22 2.96
CA ALA A 983 20.29 19.09 1.59
C ALA A 983 19.13 20.05 1.29
N ALA A 984 18.30 20.37 2.29
CA ALA A 984 17.03 21.06 2.13
C ALA A 984 17.07 22.37 1.31
N PRO A 985 18.03 23.31 1.51
CA PRO A 985 18.07 24.54 0.70
C PRO A 985 18.20 24.26 -0.80
N SER A 986 18.97 23.24 -1.19
CA SER A 986 19.14 22.86 -2.60
C SER A 986 17.90 22.19 -3.19
N LEU A 987 17.18 21.37 -2.40
CA LEU A 987 15.90 20.77 -2.82
C LEU A 987 14.86 21.88 -3.06
N LEU A 988 14.76 22.83 -2.13
CA LEU A 988 13.86 23.99 -2.25
C LEU A 988 14.17 24.80 -3.52
N ARG A 989 15.45 25.09 -3.78
CA ARG A 989 15.86 25.91 -4.93
C ARG A 989 15.78 25.20 -6.28
N TYR A 990 16.41 24.04 -6.41
CA TYR A 990 16.65 23.40 -7.71
C TYR A 990 15.57 22.39 -8.10
N LEU A 991 14.85 21.83 -7.13
CA LEU A 991 13.77 20.87 -7.42
C LEU A 991 12.40 21.52 -7.30
N LEU A 992 12.20 22.39 -6.31
CA LEU A 992 10.91 23.03 -6.00
C LEU A 992 10.81 24.51 -6.45
N GLY A 993 11.84 25.04 -7.13
CA GLY A 993 11.80 26.37 -7.76
C GLY A 993 11.70 27.55 -6.80
N GLN A 994 12.03 27.39 -5.51
CA GLN A 994 11.99 28.47 -4.53
C GLN A 994 13.18 29.43 -4.69
N SER A 995 12.95 30.72 -4.43
CA SER A 995 13.96 31.78 -4.55
C SER A 995 13.89 32.78 -3.37
N GLY A 996 15.00 33.47 -3.11
CA GLY A 996 15.11 34.52 -2.07
C GLY A 996 16.48 34.56 -1.41
N GLU A 997 16.88 35.74 -0.91
CA GLU A 997 18.18 35.97 -0.27
C GLU A 997 18.35 35.18 1.03
N ASP A 998 17.27 35.01 1.79
CA ASP A 998 17.20 34.18 2.99
C ASP A 998 17.57 32.72 2.71
N LEU A 999 17.07 32.18 1.59
CA LEU A 999 17.32 30.82 1.14
C LEU A 999 18.71 30.66 0.54
N ILE A 1000 19.23 31.68 -0.15
CA ILE A 1000 20.62 31.72 -0.63
C ILE A 1000 21.58 31.70 0.57
N ALA A 1001 21.32 32.50 1.59
CA ALA A 1001 22.10 32.53 2.83
C ALA A 1001 22.06 31.15 3.53
N ALA A 1002 20.88 30.54 3.65
CA ALA A 1002 20.72 29.22 4.24
C ALA A 1002 21.52 28.15 3.46
N GLN A 1003 21.49 28.19 2.12
CA GLN A 1003 22.30 27.27 1.31
C GLN A 1003 23.81 27.51 1.49
N ALA A 1004 24.25 28.76 1.61
CA ALA A 1004 25.66 29.07 1.88
C ALA A 1004 26.11 28.51 3.23
N VAL A 1005 25.27 28.60 4.28
CA VAL A 1005 25.52 27.99 5.59
C VAL A 1005 25.62 26.47 5.48
N ALA A 1006 24.63 25.82 4.85
CA ALA A 1006 24.60 24.37 4.67
C ALA A 1006 25.80 23.84 3.88
N ASN A 1007 26.17 24.52 2.78
CA ASN A 1007 27.35 24.17 1.98
C ASN A 1007 28.63 24.30 2.79
N ARG A 1008 28.77 25.36 3.59
CA ARG A 1008 29.94 25.55 4.47
C ARG A 1008 30.06 24.42 5.49
N TRP A 1009 28.97 24.08 6.18
CA TRP A 1009 28.93 22.96 7.13
C TRP A 1009 29.31 21.63 6.47
N ARG A 1010 28.79 21.37 5.27
CA ARG A 1010 29.11 20.15 4.52
C ARG A 1010 30.58 20.10 4.12
N GLU A 1011 31.14 21.19 3.58
CA GLU A 1011 32.55 21.24 3.18
C GLU A 1011 33.51 21.19 4.38
N GLU A 1012 33.14 21.79 5.51
CA GLU A 1012 33.85 21.66 6.79
C GLU A 1012 33.96 20.18 7.19
N LYS A 1013 32.83 19.46 7.24
CA LYS A 1013 32.82 18.03 7.58
C LYS A 1013 33.49 17.16 6.53
N LYS A 1014 33.37 17.50 5.25
CA LYS A 1014 34.08 16.80 4.17
C LYS A 1014 35.60 16.96 4.33
N ALA A 1015 36.08 18.15 4.65
CA ALA A 1015 37.50 18.39 4.90
C ALA A 1015 38.00 17.65 6.15
N GLU A 1016 37.25 17.67 7.25
CA GLU A 1016 37.57 16.92 8.47
C GLU A 1016 37.69 15.41 8.20
N GLU A 1017 36.78 14.85 7.40
CA GLU A 1017 36.78 13.43 7.07
C GLU A 1017 37.90 13.06 6.09
N LEU A 1018 38.20 13.90 5.10
CA LEU A 1018 39.32 13.70 4.18
C LEU A 1018 40.67 13.61 4.92
N GLN A 1019 40.85 14.35 6.02
CA GLN A 1019 42.07 14.30 6.83
C GLN A 1019 42.30 12.93 7.49
N LYS A 1020 41.26 12.08 7.56
CA LYS A 1020 41.36 10.73 8.13
C LYS A 1020 41.93 9.70 7.15
N GLY A 1021 42.15 10.06 5.88
CA GLY A 1021 42.71 9.16 4.86
C GLY A 1021 41.79 7.97 4.57
N GLU A 1022 42.31 6.74 4.71
CA GLU A 1022 41.57 5.50 4.48
C GLU A 1022 40.36 5.32 5.42
N ARG A 1023 40.33 6.06 6.53
CA ARG A 1023 39.23 6.09 7.52
C ARG A 1023 38.20 7.18 7.25
N ALA A 1024 38.31 7.91 6.14
CA ALA A 1024 37.35 8.95 5.76
C ALA A 1024 35.95 8.35 5.63
N GLY A 1025 34.95 9.00 6.21
CA GLY A 1025 33.55 8.56 6.20
C GLY A 1025 33.16 7.63 7.35
N GLU A 1026 34.09 7.20 8.23
CA GLU A 1026 33.76 6.49 9.47
C GLU A 1026 33.15 7.40 10.55
N GLY A 1027 33.16 8.72 10.37
CA GLY A 1027 32.61 9.70 11.33
C GLY A 1027 31.29 10.33 10.90
N TRP A 1028 31.32 11.59 10.47
CA TRP A 1028 30.10 12.37 10.19
C TRP A 1028 29.24 11.75 9.06
N PHE A 1029 29.87 11.25 8.00
CA PHE A 1029 29.18 10.66 6.84
C PHE A 1029 28.96 9.14 6.93
N VAL A 1030 29.11 8.56 8.12
CA VAL A 1030 29.01 7.11 8.37
C VAL A 1030 27.69 6.49 7.90
N TYR A 1031 26.60 7.27 7.98
CA TYR A 1031 25.27 6.87 7.52
C TYR A 1031 24.76 7.69 6.32
N LEU A 1032 25.64 8.48 5.67
CA LEU A 1032 25.25 9.29 4.52
C LEU A 1032 24.76 8.37 3.39
N GLN A 1033 23.68 8.79 2.77
CA GLN A 1033 22.93 8.08 1.75
C GLN A 1033 22.98 8.86 0.44
N SER A 1034 23.08 8.17 -0.70
CA SER A 1034 23.17 8.82 -2.02
C SER A 1034 22.01 9.79 -2.25
N SER A 1035 20.80 9.38 -1.88
CA SER A 1035 19.57 10.16 -2.04
C SER A 1035 19.26 11.21 -0.95
N ASN A 1036 20.13 11.35 0.05
CA ASN A 1036 20.03 12.41 1.08
C ASN A 1036 21.01 13.55 0.85
N ASN A 1037 21.74 13.54 -0.27
CA ASN A 1037 22.66 14.61 -0.63
C ASN A 1037 21.92 15.85 -1.19
N PRO A 1038 22.59 17.01 -1.26
CA PRO A 1038 22.06 18.17 -1.97
C PRO A 1038 21.70 17.86 -3.44
N ALA A 1039 20.63 18.48 -3.94
CA ALA A 1039 20.30 18.45 -5.36
C ALA A 1039 21.32 19.26 -6.17
N LYS A 1040 21.55 18.82 -7.42
CA LYS A 1040 22.46 19.51 -8.35
C LYS A 1040 21.78 20.71 -9.00
N ALA A 1041 22.51 21.81 -9.19
CA ALA A 1041 22.00 22.99 -9.87
C ALA A 1041 21.52 22.71 -11.31
N VAL A 1042 22.07 21.70 -11.97
CA VAL A 1042 21.70 21.29 -13.34
C VAL A 1042 20.27 20.77 -13.47
N GLN A 1043 19.53 20.70 -12.36
CA GLN A 1043 18.18 20.18 -12.28
C GLN A 1043 17.11 21.25 -12.34
N SER A 1044 17.45 22.52 -12.13
CA SER A 1044 16.48 23.62 -12.14
C SER A 1044 15.82 23.79 -13.50
#